data_AF-A0A0V0QTV4-F1
#
_entry.id   AF-A0A0V0QTV4-F1
#
_cell.length_a   1.000
_cell.length_b   1.000
_cell.length_c   1.000
_cell.angle_alpha   90.00
_cell.angle_beta   90.00
_cell.angle_gamma   90.00
#
_symmetry.space_group_name_H-M   'P 1'
#
loop_
_entity.id
_entity.type
_entity.pdbx_description
1 polymer ?
#
loop_
_entity_poly.entity_id
_entity_poly.type
_entity_poly.pdbx_seq_one_letter_code
_entity_poly.pdbx_strand_id
1 'polypeptide(L)'
;MSENPENLEKKKQEQQVLSPQVSNQNTLQQQNAQLEALITDPNAIAQVEKDNEYIENLLKDIPELELFKVKYNNLYSALQGGYSNEQRYMKQCKEYAMELASLNAKLQGVTEMTQSNDENLLQQKEKLEEIKLNVQRENQKISEHKDKIQKQKDQFIDLEQSKNEQIRLAELEQQKILNEQKKQYEELKKNLEQQMQKMEELNEDTLMVDREYELKLEQNKKLNKEVEDISQKIEEINQLITNAKEEQDEIQLKIKEVELEQNEVNALLSEKEEILRKKKEEYEKLPIEKDKLQSKKDELNQKVKQLDKDLKRAERINQETQEKQGKIVLEIDENSKLNEELKLQVFDLEKTNQGLVKTQIALSKLINNLKNERDDLQRELDHQIQLEKTNQDDLDKYKKERDKYQEEINILQRDKKDIDKELKDVQDRDHAIDGDIIQQLNRQRKLQNQINAYKHETDRLRNVITQLQKEQEKYGIEASQAHAKYYQTIEEVKIKNSQITELQKKNAEVEAKLKHQQNLYEAVRSDRNLYSKNLLESQDEIDELQKKYTRMTHQVDQFKEEIKQKDASLVKEDFEFNKIVEENKTTKLQKKRIKKAIKSTEEVIKSQEQHTSRLKYVIQEAKQEKQRNSKDLDMVINERDILGTQLIKRNQELNVLYEKIKLSQSNLAKGEIFYREKQKELESLKEELTVLINELKGTNDQTSCTDDLSKEINKLDKDILQAKTRVKALADELENPLNIHRWRKLEATDQELFEKILKIQTLQRRLIAKTEEVKEKDNLIKEKEKLFMELKNILARQPGAEIHQQLAQYKESLKEKQGSMKKMNAQLKQAIDSVDLLKFENNRLRGEIQKMKQQYFQKRREQDLSAKSNNYDQQYQYNNPAGGIIYDQYNPEHNPDLIQNQEPAPM
;
A
#
# COMPACT_ATOMS: atom_id res chain seq x y z
N MET A 1 -0.95 -28.65 -52.91
CA MET A 1 -0.24 -29.45 -53.94
C MET A 1 -0.63 -28.93 -55.31
N SER A 2 0.11 -29.31 -56.34
CA SER A 2 -0.18 -29.08 -57.76
C SER A 2 -1.66 -29.09 -58.12
N GLU A 3 -2.12 -28.02 -58.77
CA GLU A 3 -3.38 -27.99 -59.52
C GLU A 3 -3.23 -28.89 -60.77
N ASN A 4 -4.25 -29.69 -61.10
CA ASN A 4 -4.26 -30.52 -62.31
C ASN A 4 -5.47 -30.15 -63.19
N PRO A 5 -5.29 -29.62 -64.41
CA PRO A 5 -6.35 -28.95 -65.17
C PRO A 5 -7.35 -29.89 -65.89
N GLU A 6 -7.15 -31.21 -65.86
CA GLU A 6 -7.96 -32.18 -66.61
C GLU A 6 -9.45 -32.26 -66.24
N ASN A 7 -9.85 -31.72 -65.08
CA ASN A 7 -11.22 -31.88 -64.57
C ASN A 7 -12.22 -30.82 -65.07
N LEU A 8 -11.79 -29.89 -65.94
CA LEU A 8 -12.67 -28.84 -66.48
C LEU A 8 -13.29 -29.19 -67.85
N GLU A 9 -12.67 -30.06 -68.65
CA GLU A 9 -13.17 -30.39 -69.99
C GLU A 9 -14.28 -31.44 -69.97
N LYS A 10 -14.22 -32.45 -69.09
CA LYS A 10 -15.27 -33.47 -68.97
C LYS A 10 -16.64 -32.88 -68.59
N LYS A 11 -16.67 -31.79 -67.82
CA LYS A 11 -17.92 -31.11 -67.42
C LYS A 11 -18.60 -30.30 -68.53
N LYS A 12 -18.05 -30.28 -69.76
CA LYS A 12 -18.62 -29.57 -70.93
C LYS A 12 -19.19 -30.46 -72.04
N GLN A 13 -19.02 -31.78 -71.98
CA GLN A 13 -19.51 -32.68 -73.04
C GLN A 13 -20.84 -33.39 -72.73
N GLU A 14 -21.30 -33.40 -71.48
CA GLU A 14 -22.54 -34.11 -71.08
C GLU A 14 -23.80 -33.21 -71.10
N GLN A 15 -23.68 -31.89 -71.33
CA GLN A 15 -24.82 -30.95 -71.37
C GLN A 15 -25.41 -30.71 -72.77
N GLN A 16 -25.13 -31.55 -73.78
CA GLN A 16 -25.55 -31.32 -75.17
C GLN A 16 -26.46 -32.40 -75.78
N VAL A 17 -27.10 -33.24 -74.95
CA VAL A 17 -28.17 -34.16 -75.39
C VAL A 17 -29.31 -34.18 -74.36
N LEU A 18 -30.36 -33.36 -74.56
CA LEU A 18 -31.77 -33.59 -74.16
C LEU A 18 -32.62 -32.32 -74.36
N SER A 19 -32.99 -32.01 -75.61
CA SER A 19 -33.98 -30.96 -75.90
C SER A 19 -34.95 -31.31 -77.07
N PRO A 20 -35.84 -32.31 -76.93
CA PRO A 20 -36.92 -32.60 -77.88
C PRO A 20 -38.30 -32.09 -77.43
N GLN A 21 -38.38 -31.11 -76.51
CA GLN A 21 -39.65 -30.49 -76.12
C GLN A 21 -40.05 -29.40 -77.13
N VAL A 22 -40.96 -29.77 -78.05
CA VAL A 22 -41.97 -28.94 -78.77
C VAL A 22 -42.58 -29.75 -79.94
N SER A 23 -41.85 -30.71 -80.52
CA SER A 23 -42.26 -31.42 -81.75
C SER A 23 -43.52 -32.29 -81.62
N ASN A 24 -43.72 -32.95 -80.47
CA ASN A 24 -44.52 -34.17 -80.42
C ASN A 24 -46.05 -33.99 -80.51
N GLN A 25 -46.60 -32.79 -80.26
CA GLN A 25 -48.03 -32.53 -80.53
C GLN A 25 -48.30 -32.43 -82.04
N ASN A 26 -47.40 -31.83 -82.82
CA ASN A 26 -47.53 -31.75 -84.27
C ASN A 26 -47.42 -33.13 -84.92
N THR A 27 -46.53 -34.01 -84.42
CA THR A 27 -46.40 -35.38 -84.95
C THR A 27 -47.69 -36.18 -84.76
N LEU A 28 -48.38 -36.04 -83.63
CA LEU A 28 -49.64 -36.77 -83.39
C LEU A 28 -50.79 -36.26 -84.29
N GLN A 29 -50.83 -34.96 -84.59
CA GLN A 29 -51.79 -34.43 -85.56
C GLN A 29 -51.47 -34.87 -86.99
N GLN A 30 -50.19 -34.88 -87.39
CA GLN A 30 -49.76 -35.39 -88.70
C GLN A 30 -50.03 -36.89 -88.86
N GLN A 31 -49.80 -37.70 -87.83
CA GLN A 31 -50.08 -39.14 -87.85
C GLN A 31 -51.59 -39.43 -87.93
N ASN A 32 -52.44 -38.68 -87.21
CA ASN A 32 -53.89 -38.80 -87.35
C ASN A 32 -54.36 -38.38 -88.76
N ALA A 33 -53.82 -37.29 -89.32
CA ALA A 33 -54.13 -36.87 -90.69
C ALA A 33 -53.67 -37.90 -91.75
N GLN A 34 -52.53 -38.56 -91.54
CA GLN A 34 -52.05 -39.65 -92.40
C GLN A 34 -52.92 -40.92 -92.29
N LEU A 35 -53.42 -41.23 -91.09
CA LEU A 35 -54.38 -42.33 -90.88
C LEU A 35 -55.73 -42.02 -91.53
N GLU A 36 -56.22 -40.79 -91.45
CA GLU A 36 -57.48 -40.37 -92.11
C GLU A 36 -57.35 -40.28 -93.64
N ALA A 37 -56.15 -40.03 -94.17
CA ALA A 37 -55.86 -40.09 -95.61
C ALA A 37 -55.73 -41.52 -96.19
N LEU A 38 -55.76 -42.56 -95.33
CA LEU A 38 -55.74 -43.98 -95.74
C LEU A 38 -57.13 -44.64 -95.74
N ILE A 39 -58.19 -43.90 -95.38
CA ILE A 39 -59.56 -44.41 -95.28
C ILE A 39 -60.24 -44.46 -96.65
N THR A 40 -61.03 -45.50 -96.91
CA THR A 40 -61.90 -45.59 -98.09
C THR A 40 -62.95 -44.48 -98.05
N ASP A 41 -62.92 -43.55 -99.02
CA ASP A 41 -63.77 -42.33 -99.03
C ASP A 41 -65.27 -42.66 -98.81
N PRO A 42 -65.91 -42.14 -97.74
CA PRO A 42 -67.33 -42.33 -97.47
C PRO A 42 -68.24 -41.97 -98.66
N ASN A 43 -67.86 -40.99 -99.49
CA ASN A 43 -68.62 -40.62 -100.69
C ASN A 43 -68.49 -41.65 -101.80
N ALA A 44 -67.32 -42.29 -101.95
CA ALA A 44 -67.12 -43.37 -102.92
C ALA A 44 -67.92 -44.61 -102.53
N ILE A 45 -67.98 -44.95 -101.23
CA ILE A 45 -68.84 -46.03 -100.74
C ILE A 45 -70.31 -45.69 -100.95
N ALA A 46 -70.76 -44.48 -100.58
CA ALA A 46 -72.15 -44.04 -100.80
C ALA A 46 -72.54 -43.96 -102.29
N GLN A 47 -71.57 -43.89 -103.21
CA GLN A 47 -71.81 -44.07 -104.64
C GLN A 47 -71.93 -45.55 -105.02
N VAL A 48 -71.06 -46.42 -104.50
CA VAL A 48 -71.15 -47.89 -104.69
C VAL A 48 -72.45 -48.47 -104.11
N GLU A 49 -73.01 -47.92 -103.03
CA GLU A 49 -74.33 -48.34 -102.51
C GLU A 49 -75.45 -48.04 -103.52
N LYS A 50 -75.43 -46.85 -104.16
CA LYS A 50 -76.38 -46.46 -105.22
C LYS A 50 -76.17 -47.23 -106.52
N ASP A 51 -74.92 -47.46 -106.91
CA ASP A 51 -74.59 -48.23 -108.11
C ASP A 51 -75.03 -49.69 -107.93
N ASN A 52 -74.94 -50.24 -106.70
CA ASN A 52 -75.52 -51.52 -106.34
C ASN A 52 -77.05 -51.48 -106.42
N GLU A 53 -77.76 -50.50 -105.83
CA GLU A 53 -79.23 -50.37 -106.01
C GLU A 53 -79.64 -50.31 -107.50
N TYR A 54 -78.86 -49.62 -108.33
CA TYR A 54 -79.11 -49.53 -109.77
C TYR A 54 -78.91 -50.89 -110.47
N ILE A 55 -77.83 -51.61 -110.16
CA ILE A 55 -77.53 -52.95 -110.71
C ILE A 55 -78.53 -54.01 -110.20
N GLU A 56 -78.89 -53.98 -108.92
CA GLU A 56 -79.93 -54.80 -108.28
C GLU A 56 -81.28 -54.71 -109.00
N ASN A 57 -81.60 -53.51 -109.51
CA ASN A 57 -82.83 -53.23 -110.24
C ASN A 57 -82.73 -53.61 -111.74
N LEU A 58 -81.60 -53.36 -112.42
CA LEU A 58 -81.40 -53.85 -113.80
C LEU A 58 -81.40 -55.38 -113.88
N LEU A 59 -80.92 -56.08 -112.85
CA LEU A 59 -80.84 -57.54 -112.80
C LEU A 59 -82.13 -58.24 -112.33
N LYS A 60 -83.26 -57.51 -112.16
CA LYS A 60 -84.56 -58.14 -111.81
C LYS A 60 -85.25 -58.80 -113.00
N ASP A 61 -85.07 -58.28 -114.20
CA ASP A 61 -85.88 -58.65 -115.37
C ASP A 61 -85.23 -59.70 -116.29
N ILE A 62 -84.04 -60.22 -115.93
CA ILE A 62 -83.27 -61.19 -116.74
C ILE A 62 -82.93 -62.44 -115.90
N PRO A 63 -83.72 -63.53 -115.97
CA PRO A 63 -83.52 -64.74 -115.16
C PRO A 63 -82.14 -65.40 -115.35
N GLU A 64 -81.57 -65.29 -116.56
CA GLU A 64 -80.30 -65.92 -116.94
C GLU A 64 -79.09 -65.33 -116.20
N LEU A 65 -79.25 -64.18 -115.52
CA LEU A 65 -78.20 -63.48 -114.77
C LEU A 65 -78.36 -63.59 -113.24
N GLU A 66 -79.32 -64.37 -112.72
CA GLU A 66 -79.53 -64.51 -111.26
C GLU A 66 -78.27 -65.05 -110.53
N LEU A 67 -77.52 -65.95 -111.17
CA LEU A 67 -76.24 -66.46 -110.64
C LEU A 67 -75.14 -65.37 -110.59
N PHE A 68 -75.22 -64.34 -111.43
CA PHE A 68 -74.35 -63.17 -111.37
C PHE A 68 -74.79 -62.23 -110.25
N LYS A 69 -76.10 -61.99 -110.08
CA LYS A 69 -76.64 -61.19 -108.97
C LYS A 69 -76.22 -61.73 -107.60
N VAL A 70 -76.31 -63.04 -107.38
CA VAL A 70 -75.83 -63.67 -106.12
C VAL A 70 -74.33 -63.46 -105.90
N LYS A 71 -73.51 -63.56 -106.95
CA LYS A 71 -72.06 -63.29 -106.85
C LYS A 71 -71.75 -61.81 -106.59
N TYR A 72 -72.51 -60.90 -107.19
CA TYR A 72 -72.36 -59.45 -106.99
C TYR A 72 -72.74 -59.03 -105.56
N ASN A 73 -73.87 -59.52 -105.04
CA ASN A 73 -74.29 -59.25 -103.67
C ASN A 73 -73.35 -59.86 -102.62
N ASN A 74 -72.74 -61.01 -102.91
CA ASN A 74 -71.68 -61.57 -102.06
C ASN A 74 -70.41 -60.69 -102.06
N LEU A 75 -70.03 -60.13 -103.22
CA LEU A 75 -68.93 -59.16 -103.34
C LEU A 75 -69.22 -57.86 -102.58
N TYR A 76 -70.43 -57.32 -102.71
CA TYR A 76 -70.88 -56.14 -101.96
C TYR A 76 -70.88 -56.38 -100.45
N SER A 77 -71.40 -57.53 -100.00
CA SER A 77 -71.40 -57.92 -98.59
C SER A 77 -69.97 -58.08 -98.03
N ALA A 78 -69.04 -58.59 -98.84
CA ALA A 78 -67.62 -58.67 -98.48
C ALA A 78 -66.97 -57.27 -98.40
N LEU A 79 -67.32 -56.35 -99.30
CA LEU A 79 -66.86 -54.95 -99.27
C LEU A 79 -67.39 -54.21 -98.04
N GLN A 80 -68.69 -54.31 -97.75
CA GLN A 80 -69.33 -53.67 -96.60
C GLN A 80 -68.81 -54.26 -95.27
N GLY A 81 -68.54 -55.58 -95.23
CA GLY A 81 -67.84 -56.23 -94.13
C GLY A 81 -66.39 -55.76 -93.99
N GLY A 82 -65.68 -55.54 -95.10
CA GLY A 82 -64.35 -54.94 -95.12
C GLY A 82 -64.34 -53.55 -94.48
N TYR A 83 -65.19 -52.65 -94.96
CA TYR A 83 -65.32 -51.28 -94.44
C TYR A 83 -65.77 -51.24 -92.97
N SER A 84 -66.67 -52.14 -92.56
CA SER A 84 -67.08 -52.26 -91.15
C SER A 84 -65.92 -52.68 -90.23
N ASN A 85 -65.01 -53.52 -90.73
CA ASN A 85 -63.78 -53.86 -90.02
C ASN A 85 -62.75 -52.73 -90.06
N GLU A 86 -62.60 -52.02 -91.18
CA GLU A 86 -61.75 -50.82 -91.32
C GLU A 86 -62.14 -49.75 -90.29
N GLN A 87 -63.43 -49.40 -90.22
CA GLN A 87 -64.03 -48.52 -89.20
C GLN A 87 -63.71 -48.99 -87.77
N ARG A 88 -63.85 -50.29 -87.49
CA ARG A 88 -63.60 -50.87 -86.17
C ARG A 88 -62.11 -50.78 -85.78
N TYR A 89 -61.20 -51.12 -86.69
CA TYR A 89 -59.77 -51.02 -86.44
C TYR A 89 -59.33 -49.55 -86.31
N MET A 90 -59.89 -48.63 -87.10
CA MET A 90 -59.62 -47.19 -86.95
C MET A 90 -60.06 -46.67 -85.57
N LYS A 91 -61.20 -47.13 -85.04
CA LYS A 91 -61.62 -46.81 -83.67
C LYS A 91 -60.63 -47.32 -82.62
N GLN A 92 -60.17 -48.56 -82.74
CA GLN A 92 -59.13 -49.12 -81.85
C GLN A 92 -57.79 -48.37 -81.98
N CYS A 93 -57.38 -47.97 -83.17
CA CYS A 93 -56.18 -47.15 -83.38
C CYS A 93 -56.29 -45.77 -82.73
N LYS A 94 -57.47 -45.12 -82.77
CA LYS A 94 -57.71 -43.85 -82.06
C LYS A 94 -57.74 -44.04 -80.53
N GLU A 95 -58.29 -45.14 -80.04
CA GLU A 95 -58.26 -45.51 -78.62
C GLU A 95 -56.81 -45.74 -78.13
N TYR A 96 -56.02 -46.58 -78.82
CA TYR A 96 -54.60 -46.78 -78.49
C TYR A 96 -53.75 -45.51 -78.64
N ALA A 97 -54.04 -44.64 -79.60
CA ALA A 97 -53.35 -43.34 -79.73
C ALA A 97 -53.63 -42.41 -78.53
N MET A 98 -54.87 -42.41 -77.99
CA MET A 98 -55.19 -41.69 -76.76
C MET A 98 -54.53 -42.32 -75.52
N GLU A 99 -54.48 -43.65 -75.44
CA GLU A 99 -53.79 -44.34 -74.34
C GLU A 99 -52.28 -44.02 -74.36
N LEU A 100 -51.62 -44.11 -75.52
CA LEU A 100 -50.22 -43.75 -75.72
C LEU A 100 -49.95 -42.28 -75.42
N ALA A 101 -50.83 -41.36 -75.80
CA ALA A 101 -50.72 -39.95 -75.42
C ALA A 101 -50.80 -39.77 -73.88
N SER A 102 -51.70 -40.49 -73.20
CA SER A 102 -51.80 -40.46 -71.74
C SER A 102 -50.59 -41.08 -71.03
N LEU A 103 -50.00 -42.12 -71.63
CA LEU A 103 -48.79 -42.79 -71.13
C LEU A 103 -47.57 -41.89 -71.31
N ASN A 104 -47.41 -41.26 -72.47
CA ASN A 104 -46.34 -40.30 -72.73
C ASN A 104 -46.45 -39.06 -71.83
N ALA A 105 -47.65 -38.55 -71.55
CA ALA A 105 -47.84 -37.44 -70.61
C ALA A 105 -47.44 -37.82 -69.17
N LYS A 106 -47.79 -39.04 -68.71
CA LYS A 106 -47.33 -39.57 -67.41
C LYS A 106 -45.82 -39.77 -67.38
N LEU A 107 -45.24 -40.32 -68.46
CA LEU A 107 -43.81 -40.58 -68.58
C LEU A 107 -43.00 -39.28 -68.62
N GLN A 108 -43.50 -38.24 -69.30
CA GLN A 108 -42.93 -36.90 -69.28
C GLN A 108 -42.95 -36.30 -67.87
N GLY A 109 -44.09 -36.35 -67.16
CA GLY A 109 -44.18 -35.89 -65.78
C GLY A 109 -43.26 -36.67 -64.82
N VAL A 110 -43.05 -37.97 -65.06
CA VAL A 110 -42.04 -38.75 -64.33
C VAL A 110 -40.62 -38.28 -64.66
N THR A 111 -40.30 -38.00 -65.94
CA THR A 111 -38.97 -37.48 -66.30
C THR A 111 -38.67 -36.10 -65.72
N GLU A 112 -39.66 -35.20 -65.69
CA GLU A 112 -39.54 -33.87 -65.09
C GLU A 112 -39.37 -33.97 -63.55
N MET A 113 -40.08 -34.91 -62.91
CA MET A 113 -39.87 -35.23 -61.49
C MET A 113 -38.48 -35.84 -61.22
N THR A 114 -37.95 -36.72 -62.09
CA THR A 114 -36.58 -37.22 -61.93
C THR A 114 -35.53 -36.14 -62.15
N GLN A 115 -35.69 -35.27 -63.14
CA GLN A 115 -34.78 -34.15 -63.38
C GLN A 115 -34.75 -33.19 -62.19
N SER A 116 -35.92 -32.83 -61.64
CA SER A 116 -35.99 -32.01 -60.41
C SER A 116 -35.38 -32.72 -59.20
N ASN A 117 -35.55 -34.05 -59.07
CA ASN A 117 -34.88 -34.81 -58.01
C ASN A 117 -33.36 -34.87 -58.19
N ASP A 118 -32.84 -34.98 -59.42
CA ASP A 118 -31.40 -34.98 -59.71
C ASP A 118 -30.76 -33.59 -59.50
N GLU A 119 -31.47 -32.50 -59.83
CA GLU A 119 -31.05 -31.13 -59.49
C GLU A 119 -31.01 -30.93 -57.96
N ASN A 120 -32.05 -31.38 -57.24
CA ASN A 120 -32.06 -31.34 -55.78
C ASN A 120 -30.94 -32.20 -55.17
N LEU A 121 -30.67 -33.38 -55.74
CA LEU A 121 -29.57 -34.26 -55.34
C LEU A 121 -28.20 -33.62 -55.60
N LEU A 122 -28.05 -32.86 -56.69
CA LEU A 122 -26.84 -32.10 -57.00
C LEU A 122 -26.63 -30.97 -55.98
N GLN A 123 -27.65 -30.16 -55.71
CA GLN A 123 -27.59 -29.11 -54.68
C GLN A 123 -27.32 -29.68 -53.27
N GLN A 124 -27.87 -30.85 -52.95
CA GLN A 124 -27.56 -31.54 -51.69
C GLN A 124 -26.10 -32.02 -51.66
N LYS A 125 -25.57 -32.58 -52.77
CA LYS A 125 -24.15 -32.96 -52.87
C LYS A 125 -23.21 -31.76 -52.71
N GLU A 126 -23.52 -30.62 -53.33
CA GLU A 126 -22.72 -29.39 -53.19
C GLU A 126 -22.73 -28.86 -51.74
N LYS A 127 -23.88 -28.86 -51.07
CA LYS A 127 -23.96 -28.54 -49.63
C LYS A 127 -23.19 -29.54 -48.76
N LEU A 128 -23.17 -30.83 -49.14
CA LEU A 128 -22.41 -31.87 -48.43
C LEU A 128 -20.89 -31.70 -48.63
N GLU A 129 -20.44 -31.30 -49.83
CA GLU A 129 -19.05 -30.91 -50.09
C GLU A 129 -18.65 -29.66 -49.27
N GLU A 130 -19.50 -28.63 -49.21
CA GLU A 130 -19.24 -27.44 -48.40
C GLU A 130 -19.16 -27.77 -46.89
N ILE A 131 -20.05 -28.64 -46.39
CA ILE A 131 -20.01 -29.13 -45.01
C ILE A 131 -18.71 -29.93 -44.76
N LYS A 132 -18.29 -30.83 -45.66
CA LYS A 132 -17.00 -31.53 -45.55
C LYS A 132 -15.83 -30.54 -45.51
N LEU A 133 -15.82 -29.53 -46.38
CA LEU A 133 -14.76 -28.53 -46.45
C LEU A 133 -14.67 -27.69 -45.16
N ASN A 134 -15.82 -27.33 -44.58
CA ASN A 134 -15.88 -26.65 -43.29
C ASN A 134 -15.46 -27.56 -42.13
N VAL A 135 -15.85 -28.84 -42.12
CA VAL A 135 -15.36 -29.84 -41.17
C VAL A 135 -13.84 -30.07 -41.31
N GLN A 136 -13.28 -30.04 -42.52
CA GLN A 136 -11.83 -30.09 -42.73
C GLN A 136 -11.13 -28.84 -42.19
N ARG A 137 -11.66 -27.63 -42.44
CA ARG A 137 -11.14 -26.37 -41.89
C ARG A 137 -11.15 -26.37 -40.36
N GLU A 138 -12.24 -26.81 -39.72
CA GLU A 138 -12.31 -26.91 -38.26
C GLU A 138 -11.40 -28.00 -37.70
N ASN A 139 -11.28 -29.17 -38.35
CA ASN A 139 -10.31 -30.19 -37.96
C ASN A 139 -8.85 -29.69 -38.09
N GLN A 140 -8.54 -28.89 -39.10
CA GLN A 140 -7.23 -28.27 -39.27
C GLN A 140 -6.94 -27.26 -38.15
N LYS A 141 -7.91 -26.39 -37.81
CA LYS A 141 -7.83 -25.51 -36.62
C LYS A 141 -7.65 -26.32 -35.33
N ILE A 142 -8.39 -27.43 -35.15
CA ILE A 142 -8.28 -28.31 -33.99
C ILE A 142 -6.88 -28.95 -33.92
N SER A 143 -6.27 -29.29 -35.07
CA SER A 143 -4.86 -29.73 -35.12
C SER A 143 -3.93 -28.60 -34.66
N GLU A 144 -4.04 -27.41 -35.25
CA GLU A 144 -3.22 -26.26 -34.83
C GLU A 144 -3.40 -25.92 -33.34
N HIS A 145 -4.62 -26.05 -32.81
CA HIS A 145 -4.89 -25.83 -31.39
C HIS A 145 -4.30 -26.94 -30.52
N LYS A 146 -4.30 -28.21 -30.95
CA LYS A 146 -3.55 -29.28 -30.29
C LYS A 146 -2.05 -29.02 -30.31
N ASP A 147 -1.49 -28.57 -31.44
CA ASP A 147 -0.06 -28.25 -31.56
C ASP A 147 0.34 -27.04 -30.71
N LYS A 148 -0.54 -26.02 -30.61
CA LYS A 148 -0.36 -24.87 -29.70
C LYS A 148 -0.47 -25.29 -28.23
N ILE A 149 -1.42 -26.16 -27.89
CA ILE A 149 -1.56 -26.73 -26.53
C ILE A 149 -0.36 -27.62 -26.18
N GLN A 150 0.16 -28.41 -27.12
CA GLN A 150 1.34 -29.24 -26.87
C GLN A 150 2.57 -28.36 -26.63
N LYS A 151 2.84 -27.38 -27.50
CA LYS A 151 3.93 -26.41 -27.28
C LYS A 151 3.78 -25.63 -25.97
N GLN A 152 2.56 -25.34 -25.52
CA GLN A 152 2.31 -24.74 -24.21
C GLN A 152 2.53 -25.71 -23.04
N LYS A 153 2.27 -27.01 -23.21
CA LYS A 153 2.65 -28.04 -22.22
C LYS A 153 4.15 -28.24 -22.16
N ASP A 154 4.82 -28.30 -23.31
CA ASP A 154 6.28 -28.43 -23.39
C ASP A 154 6.95 -27.23 -22.71
N GLN A 155 6.51 -25.99 -23.02
CA GLN A 155 6.93 -24.78 -22.33
C GLN A 155 6.58 -24.77 -20.83
N PHE A 156 5.45 -25.35 -20.42
CA PHE A 156 5.11 -25.49 -19.00
C PHE A 156 6.07 -26.46 -18.28
N ILE A 157 6.42 -27.58 -18.93
CA ILE A 157 7.40 -28.55 -18.43
C ILE A 157 8.79 -27.91 -18.34
N ASP A 158 9.22 -27.15 -19.35
CA ASP A 158 10.49 -26.43 -19.34
C ASP A 158 10.53 -25.36 -18.21
N LEU A 159 9.43 -24.64 -18.00
CA LEU A 159 9.29 -23.67 -16.91
C LEU A 159 9.23 -24.35 -15.53
N GLU A 160 8.60 -25.52 -15.42
CA GLU A 160 8.53 -26.31 -14.20
C GLU A 160 9.89 -26.93 -13.85
N GLN A 161 10.64 -27.42 -14.85
CA GLN A 161 12.04 -27.84 -14.69
C GLN A 161 12.93 -26.65 -14.29
N SER A 162 12.85 -25.51 -14.98
CA SER A 162 13.62 -24.31 -14.65
C SER A 162 13.32 -23.79 -13.24
N LYS A 163 12.05 -23.79 -12.83
CA LYS A 163 11.61 -23.46 -11.46
C LYS A 163 12.16 -24.47 -10.45
N ASN A 164 12.13 -25.76 -10.74
CA ASN A 164 12.65 -26.79 -9.83
C ASN A 164 14.18 -26.73 -9.72
N GLU A 165 14.91 -26.39 -10.79
CA GLU A 165 16.34 -26.13 -10.75
C GLU A 165 16.65 -24.87 -9.92
N GLN A 166 15.85 -23.80 -10.06
CA GLN A 166 15.97 -22.59 -9.22
C GLN A 166 15.65 -22.87 -7.74
N ILE A 167 14.62 -23.67 -7.43
CA ILE A 167 14.31 -24.10 -6.07
C ILE A 167 15.47 -24.92 -5.50
N ARG A 168 15.99 -25.89 -6.25
CA ARG A 168 17.12 -26.73 -5.84
C ARG A 168 18.41 -25.91 -5.62
N LEU A 169 18.66 -24.90 -6.45
CA LEU A 169 19.78 -23.97 -6.26
C LEU A 169 19.57 -23.11 -5.01
N ALA A 170 18.37 -22.57 -4.79
CA ALA A 170 18.02 -21.80 -3.60
C ALA A 170 18.07 -22.64 -2.30
N GLU A 171 17.65 -23.90 -2.34
CA GLU A 171 17.78 -24.86 -1.23
C GLU A 171 19.26 -25.16 -0.92
N LEU A 172 20.10 -25.31 -1.95
CA LEU A 172 21.53 -25.58 -1.79
C LEU A 172 22.31 -24.34 -1.32
N GLU A 173 21.87 -23.14 -1.72
CA GLU A 173 22.36 -21.85 -1.21
C GLU A 173 21.90 -21.59 0.23
N GLN A 174 20.63 -21.87 0.56
CA GLN A 174 20.13 -21.85 1.94
C GLN A 174 20.85 -22.87 2.83
N GLN A 175 21.20 -24.06 2.33
CA GLN A 175 22.02 -25.02 3.07
C GLN A 175 23.46 -24.52 3.30
N LYS A 176 24.06 -23.80 2.35
CA LYS A 176 25.36 -23.14 2.56
C LYS A 176 25.25 -22.07 3.65
N ILE A 177 24.29 -21.15 3.53
CA ILE A 177 24.02 -20.09 4.51
C ILE A 177 23.75 -20.69 5.90
N LEU A 178 22.95 -21.75 5.99
CA LEU A 178 22.65 -22.43 7.26
C LEU A 178 23.89 -23.12 7.87
N ASN A 179 24.78 -23.68 7.04
CA ASN A 179 26.02 -24.29 7.51
C ASN A 179 27.09 -23.24 7.89
N GLU A 180 27.11 -22.09 7.23
CA GLU A 180 27.94 -20.94 7.62
C GLU A 180 27.42 -20.29 8.91
N GLN A 181 26.10 -20.12 9.06
CA GLN A 181 25.46 -19.70 10.31
C GLN A 181 25.71 -20.69 11.46
N LYS A 182 25.70 -22.01 11.20
CA LYS A 182 26.10 -23.02 12.20
C LYS A 182 27.56 -22.87 12.62
N LYS A 183 28.49 -22.68 11.67
CA LYS A 183 29.89 -22.42 12.00
C LYS A 183 30.07 -21.13 12.81
N GLN A 184 29.41 -20.04 12.40
CA GLN A 184 29.40 -18.79 13.16
C GLN A 184 28.80 -18.97 14.56
N TYR A 185 27.77 -19.81 14.72
CA TYR A 185 27.18 -20.14 16.01
C TYR A 185 28.10 -21.02 16.87
N GLU A 186 28.82 -21.97 16.28
CA GLU A 186 29.82 -22.79 16.97
C GLU A 186 31.05 -21.96 17.39
N GLU A 187 31.52 -21.04 16.55
CA GLU A 187 32.56 -20.07 16.89
C GLU A 187 32.08 -19.07 17.96
N LEU A 188 30.86 -18.53 17.86
CA LEU A 188 30.27 -17.69 18.89
C LEU A 188 30.08 -18.43 20.22
N LYS A 189 29.65 -19.70 20.19
CA LYS A 189 29.52 -20.53 21.40
C LYS A 189 30.89 -20.81 22.03
N LYS A 190 31.91 -21.13 21.23
CA LYS A 190 33.27 -21.35 21.71
C LYS A 190 33.91 -20.07 22.24
N ASN A 191 33.66 -18.93 21.60
CA ASN A 191 34.07 -17.62 22.11
C ASN A 191 33.32 -17.26 23.39
N LEU A 192 32.03 -17.59 23.51
CA LEU A 192 31.25 -17.41 24.74
C LEU A 192 31.81 -18.28 25.87
N GLU A 193 32.13 -19.55 25.61
CA GLU A 193 32.77 -20.46 26.57
C GLU A 193 34.13 -19.93 27.03
N GLN A 194 34.97 -19.42 26.11
CA GLN A 194 36.24 -18.78 26.44
C GLN A 194 36.08 -17.46 27.22
N GLN A 195 35.02 -16.69 26.96
CA GLN A 195 34.71 -15.48 27.73
C GLN A 195 34.13 -15.81 29.11
N MET A 196 33.35 -16.90 29.24
CA MET A 196 32.91 -17.39 30.55
C MET A 196 34.09 -17.89 31.38
N GLN A 197 35.00 -18.68 30.80
CA GLN A 197 36.22 -19.12 31.50
C GLN A 197 37.07 -17.92 31.95
N LYS A 198 37.23 -16.89 31.11
CA LYS A 198 37.91 -15.64 31.52
C LYS A 198 37.14 -14.84 32.58
N MET A 199 35.82 -14.90 32.60
CA MET A 199 35.00 -14.29 33.66
C MET A 199 35.05 -15.12 34.96
N GLU A 200 35.27 -16.43 34.89
CA GLU A 200 35.52 -17.30 36.05
C GLU A 200 36.92 -17.03 36.61
N GLU A 201 37.97 -17.02 35.78
CA GLU A 201 39.33 -16.61 36.14
C GLU A 201 39.35 -15.20 36.77
N LEU A 202 38.70 -14.22 36.12
CA LEU A 202 38.63 -12.83 36.63
C LEU A 202 37.79 -12.71 37.92
N ASN A 203 36.79 -13.56 38.13
CA ASN A 203 36.06 -13.62 39.39
C ASN A 203 36.89 -14.27 40.50
N GLU A 204 37.69 -15.30 40.22
CA GLU A 204 38.63 -15.86 41.20
C GLU A 204 39.73 -14.86 41.57
N ASP A 205 40.30 -14.15 40.59
CA ASP A 205 41.23 -13.04 40.83
C ASP A 205 40.57 -11.90 41.64
N THR A 206 39.32 -11.54 41.32
CA THR A 206 38.58 -10.50 42.08
C THR A 206 38.31 -10.97 43.52
N LEU A 207 37.91 -12.23 43.74
CA LEU A 207 37.73 -12.81 45.07
C LEU A 207 39.05 -12.91 45.87
N MET A 208 40.18 -13.10 45.19
CA MET A 208 41.51 -13.05 45.81
C MET A 208 41.89 -11.62 46.20
N VAL A 209 41.67 -10.64 45.32
CA VAL A 209 41.90 -9.21 45.59
C VAL A 209 40.98 -8.70 46.71
N ASP A 210 39.70 -9.09 46.73
CA ASP A 210 38.76 -8.77 47.80
C ASP A 210 39.23 -9.36 49.14
N ARG A 211 39.78 -10.58 49.15
CA ARG A 211 40.39 -11.18 50.36
C ARG A 211 41.63 -10.44 50.85
N GLU A 212 42.52 -10.05 49.94
CA GLU A 212 43.68 -9.22 50.31
C GLU A 212 43.23 -7.84 50.81
N TYR A 213 42.20 -7.26 50.19
CA TYR A 213 41.59 -6.01 50.60
C TYR A 213 40.95 -6.13 52.00
N GLU A 214 40.17 -7.18 52.29
CA GLU A 214 39.62 -7.46 53.62
C GLU A 214 40.73 -7.59 54.68
N LEU A 215 41.80 -8.34 54.39
CA LEU A 215 42.96 -8.46 55.27
C LEU A 215 43.67 -7.12 55.49
N LYS A 216 43.79 -6.28 54.45
CA LYS A 216 44.32 -4.92 54.56
C LYS A 216 43.38 -3.98 55.31
N LEU A 217 42.07 -4.18 55.21
CA LEU A 217 41.06 -3.41 55.94
C LEU A 217 41.04 -3.82 57.41
N GLU A 218 41.30 -5.08 57.74
CA GLU A 218 41.48 -5.53 59.14
C GLU A 218 42.82 -5.06 59.73
N GLN A 219 43.90 -5.03 58.95
CA GLN A 219 45.16 -4.37 59.34
C GLN A 219 44.96 -2.87 59.59
N ASN A 220 44.26 -2.16 58.70
CA ASN A 220 43.91 -0.76 58.89
C ASN A 220 42.95 -0.54 60.07
N LYS A 221 42.05 -1.47 60.40
CA LYS A 221 41.22 -1.40 61.62
C LYS A 221 42.04 -1.55 62.90
N LYS A 222 43.16 -2.29 62.87
CA LYS A 222 44.10 -2.41 64.00
C LYS A 222 44.94 -1.14 64.15
N LEU A 223 45.55 -0.67 63.06
CA LEU A 223 46.26 0.61 62.99
C LEU A 223 45.37 1.81 63.37
N ASN A 224 44.12 1.86 62.89
CA ASN A 224 43.19 2.93 63.26
C ASN A 224 42.81 2.88 64.74
N LYS A 225 42.75 1.70 65.37
CA LYS A 225 42.58 1.60 66.83
C LYS A 225 43.81 2.06 67.61
N GLU A 226 45.01 1.72 67.13
CA GLU A 226 46.26 2.25 67.72
C GLU A 226 46.34 3.77 67.56
N VAL A 227 45.86 4.32 66.43
CA VAL A 227 45.72 5.76 66.19
C VAL A 227 44.59 6.38 67.03
N GLU A 228 43.46 5.71 67.26
CA GLU A 228 42.40 6.17 68.18
C GLU A 228 42.92 6.17 69.63
N ASP A 229 43.62 5.13 70.07
CA ASP A 229 44.25 5.04 71.39
C ASP A 229 45.35 6.10 71.60
N ILE A 230 46.05 6.50 70.53
CA ILE A 230 47.02 7.62 70.54
C ILE A 230 46.27 8.96 70.51
N SER A 231 45.20 9.07 69.72
CA SER A 231 44.37 10.29 69.62
C SER A 231 43.65 10.59 70.92
N GLN A 232 43.13 9.58 71.63
CA GLN A 232 42.54 9.73 72.96
C GLN A 232 43.58 10.19 73.98
N LYS A 233 44.81 9.67 73.95
CA LYS A 233 45.90 10.18 74.81
C LYS A 233 46.30 11.61 74.45
N ILE A 234 46.29 11.97 73.16
CA ILE A 234 46.48 13.35 72.70
C ILE A 234 45.30 14.23 73.13
N GLU A 235 44.08 13.70 73.20
CA GLU A 235 42.87 14.40 73.63
C GLU A 235 42.84 14.60 75.16
N GLU A 236 43.27 13.62 75.96
CA GLU A 236 43.53 13.77 77.40
C GLU A 236 44.62 14.84 77.66
N ILE A 237 45.73 14.79 76.90
CA ILE A 237 46.78 15.81 76.97
C ILE A 237 46.25 17.18 76.54
N ASN A 238 45.41 17.25 75.49
CA ASN A 238 44.79 18.50 75.04
C ASN A 238 43.76 19.02 76.04
N GLN A 239 43.03 18.16 76.77
CA GLN A 239 42.13 18.56 77.85
C GLN A 239 42.90 19.12 79.05
N LEU A 240 44.04 18.54 79.41
CA LEU A 240 44.96 19.12 80.38
C LEU A 240 45.51 20.49 79.91
N ILE A 241 45.80 20.63 78.60
CA ILE A 241 46.23 21.91 78.00
C ILE A 241 45.09 22.93 77.92
N THR A 242 43.83 22.54 77.68
CA THR A 242 42.70 23.49 77.67
C THR A 242 42.35 23.93 79.07
N ASN A 243 42.36 23.04 80.08
CA ASN A 243 42.16 23.43 81.47
C ASN A 243 43.25 24.42 81.91
N ALA A 244 44.52 24.16 81.57
CA ALA A 244 45.62 25.08 81.82
C ALA A 244 45.51 26.41 81.03
N LYS A 245 44.85 26.41 79.86
CA LYS A 245 44.53 27.65 79.10
C LYS A 245 43.36 28.42 79.69
N GLU A 246 42.34 27.76 80.22
CA GLU A 246 41.24 28.43 80.91
C GLU A 246 41.73 29.09 82.21
N GLU A 247 42.63 28.43 82.96
CA GLU A 247 43.38 29.07 84.05
C GLU A 247 44.25 30.25 83.55
N GLN A 248 44.92 30.09 82.40
CA GLN A 248 45.73 31.16 81.79
C GLN A 248 44.88 32.35 81.31
N ASP A 249 43.68 32.13 80.79
CA ASP A 249 42.80 33.18 80.26
C ASP A 249 42.01 33.89 81.37
N GLU A 250 41.66 33.20 82.46
CA GLU A 250 41.26 33.85 83.71
C GLU A 250 42.35 34.77 84.27
N ILE A 251 43.63 34.38 84.12
CA ILE A 251 44.78 35.22 84.49
C ILE A 251 44.95 36.37 83.49
N GLN A 252 44.77 36.17 82.18
CA GLN A 252 44.84 37.25 81.18
C GLN A 252 43.74 38.30 81.34
N LEU A 253 42.53 37.92 81.75
CA LEU A 253 41.46 38.86 82.06
C LEU A 253 41.83 39.76 83.26
N LYS A 254 42.34 39.16 84.34
CA LYS A 254 42.82 39.89 85.53
C LYS A 254 44.04 40.76 85.20
N ILE A 255 44.91 40.35 84.27
CA ILE A 255 46.00 41.18 83.76
C ILE A 255 45.46 42.39 83.00
N LYS A 256 44.45 42.25 82.14
CA LYS A 256 43.88 43.38 81.36
C LYS A 256 43.14 44.40 82.24
N GLU A 257 42.51 43.95 83.32
CA GLU A 257 41.95 44.86 84.33
C GLU A 257 43.07 45.66 85.03
N VAL A 258 44.15 44.99 85.43
CA VAL A 258 45.34 45.63 86.02
C VAL A 258 46.07 46.55 85.03
N GLU A 259 46.17 46.20 83.75
CA GLU A 259 46.76 47.04 82.71
C GLU A 259 45.97 48.34 82.49
N LEU A 260 44.63 48.31 82.62
CA LEU A 260 43.82 49.52 82.59
C LEU A 260 44.07 50.41 83.81
N GLU A 261 43.99 49.86 85.03
CA GLU A 261 44.28 50.61 86.26
C GLU A 261 45.72 51.17 86.28
N GLN A 262 46.70 50.40 85.79
CA GLN A 262 48.10 50.79 85.77
C GLN A 262 48.39 51.88 84.71
N ASN A 263 47.64 51.93 83.61
CA ASN A 263 47.73 53.04 82.65
C ASN A 263 47.10 54.33 83.21
N GLU A 264 45.99 54.25 83.95
CA GLU A 264 45.42 55.42 84.65
C GLU A 264 46.37 55.93 85.76
N VAL A 265 46.99 55.02 86.52
CA VAL A 265 48.01 55.38 87.53
C VAL A 265 49.25 56.01 86.90
N ASN A 266 49.72 55.53 85.74
CA ASN A 266 50.86 56.12 85.03
C ASN A 266 50.54 57.51 84.47
N ALA A 267 49.32 57.75 83.98
CA ALA A 267 48.87 59.08 83.58
C ALA A 267 48.86 60.06 84.77
N LEU A 268 48.33 59.63 85.92
CA LEU A 268 48.30 60.42 87.16
C LEU A 268 49.70 60.64 87.79
N LEU A 269 50.66 59.75 87.52
CA LEU A 269 52.07 59.95 87.89
C LEU A 269 52.71 61.04 87.04
N SER A 270 52.55 60.98 85.71
CA SER A 270 53.05 62.00 84.77
C SER A 270 52.50 63.41 85.12
N GLU A 271 51.20 63.52 85.37
CA GLU A 271 50.56 64.77 85.79
C GLU A 271 51.12 65.28 87.13
N LYS A 272 51.35 64.38 88.10
CA LYS A 272 51.92 64.76 89.40
C LYS A 272 53.38 65.14 89.36
N GLU A 273 54.20 64.54 88.48
CA GLU A 273 55.61 64.95 88.30
C GLU A 273 55.72 66.35 87.67
N GLU A 274 54.85 66.69 86.72
CA GLU A 274 54.71 68.07 86.19
C GLU A 274 54.36 69.07 87.31
N ILE A 275 53.41 68.73 88.19
CA ILE A 275 53.02 69.55 89.34
C ILE A 275 54.15 69.65 90.37
N LEU A 276 54.92 68.58 90.59
CA LEU A 276 56.06 68.55 91.51
C LEU A 276 57.25 69.37 90.99
N ARG A 277 57.38 69.54 89.68
CA ARG A 277 58.35 70.46 89.07
C ARG A 277 57.92 71.92 89.29
N LYS A 278 56.67 72.26 88.94
CA LYS A 278 56.11 73.62 89.08
C LYS A 278 56.09 74.09 90.54
N LYS A 279 55.77 73.21 91.50
CA LYS A 279 55.80 73.56 92.95
C LYS A 279 57.17 73.67 93.59
N LYS A 280 58.27 73.29 92.92
CA LYS A 280 59.62 73.59 93.39
C LYS A 280 60.07 75.02 93.05
N GLU A 281 59.45 75.65 92.04
CA GLU A 281 59.83 76.98 91.56
C GLU A 281 59.11 78.12 92.33
N GLU A 282 57.95 77.84 92.95
CA GLU A 282 57.21 78.81 93.77
C GLU A 282 57.70 78.94 95.23
N TYR A 283 58.48 77.98 95.76
CA TYR A 283 58.74 77.88 97.20
C TYR A 283 60.00 78.60 97.72
N GLU A 284 60.73 79.33 96.86
CA GLU A 284 61.92 80.12 97.28
C GLU A 284 61.60 81.60 97.62
N LYS A 285 60.33 82.01 97.56
CA LYS A 285 59.86 83.34 98.03
C LYS A 285 58.43 83.27 98.61
N LEU A 286 58.15 83.81 99.80
CA LEU A 286 58.96 84.12 100.99
C LEU A 286 57.94 84.22 102.16
N PRO A 287 58.18 83.71 103.39
CA PRO A 287 57.08 83.38 104.31
C PRO A 287 56.48 84.57 105.09
N ILE A 288 55.42 85.17 104.53
CA ILE A 288 54.39 86.01 105.17
C ILE A 288 53.11 85.78 104.34
N GLU A 289 51.92 85.38 104.81
CA GLU A 289 51.31 85.20 106.14
C GLU A 289 50.97 83.69 106.31
N LYS A 290 51.24 82.97 107.42
CA LYS A 290 50.94 83.17 108.84
C LYS A 290 49.43 83.10 109.20
N ASP A 291 49.11 82.05 109.98
CA ASP A 291 47.89 81.80 110.76
C ASP A 291 46.54 81.65 110.03
N LYS A 292 46.18 80.40 109.66
CA LYS A 292 44.84 79.79 109.95
C LYS A 292 44.75 78.25 109.74
N LEU A 293 44.35 77.56 110.81
CA LEU A 293 43.61 76.28 110.88
C LEU A 293 44.29 74.96 110.41
N GLN A 294 45.34 74.59 111.14
CA GLN A 294 45.74 73.21 111.47
C GLN A 294 44.56 72.41 112.12
N SER A 295 43.60 71.83 111.38
CA SER A 295 42.47 71.10 112.03
C SER A 295 41.68 70.01 111.25
N LYS A 296 42.06 69.60 110.02
CA LYS A 296 41.35 68.53 109.27
C LYS A 296 42.29 67.47 108.68
N LYS A 297 43.15 66.91 109.52
CA LYS A 297 44.25 66.02 109.09
C LYS A 297 44.01 64.52 109.37
N ASP A 298 43.01 64.17 110.17
CA ASP A 298 43.11 62.98 111.02
C ASP A 298 42.25 61.76 110.61
N GLU A 299 41.46 61.81 109.52
CA GLU A 299 40.45 60.77 109.22
C GLU A 299 40.81 59.75 108.12
N LEU A 300 41.83 59.95 107.26
CA LEU A 300 41.90 59.23 105.97
C LEU A 300 43.03 58.18 105.75
N ASN A 301 43.97 57.99 106.69
CA ASN A 301 45.21 57.24 106.42
C ASN A 301 45.37 55.91 107.20
N GLN A 302 44.47 54.93 106.97
CA GLN A 302 44.48 53.65 107.71
C GLN A 302 44.58 52.35 106.87
N LYS A 303 44.85 52.42 105.55
CA LYS A 303 44.63 51.26 104.64
C LYS A 303 45.78 50.76 103.75
N VAL A 304 46.97 51.36 103.73
CA VAL A 304 48.05 50.99 102.78
C VAL A 304 49.31 50.51 103.52
N LYS A 305 49.36 49.24 103.94
CA LYS A 305 50.51 48.72 104.71
C LYS A 305 50.80 47.20 104.66
N GLN A 306 50.22 46.44 103.72
CA GLN A 306 50.18 44.97 103.84
C GLN A 306 50.76 44.13 102.68
N LEU A 307 50.88 44.65 101.44
CA LEU A 307 51.19 43.84 100.24
C LEU A 307 52.35 44.40 99.41
N ASP A 308 53.57 44.27 99.94
CA ASP A 308 54.82 44.34 99.17
C ASP A 308 55.83 43.34 99.76
N LYS A 309 55.75 42.07 99.31
CA LYS A 309 56.70 41.01 99.68
C LYS A 309 56.96 39.95 98.61
N ASP A 310 56.01 39.68 97.71
CA ASP A 310 56.09 38.52 96.81
C ASP A 310 56.85 38.78 95.49
N LEU A 311 57.24 40.03 95.23
CA LEU A 311 57.97 40.44 94.03
C LEU A 311 59.37 39.78 93.91
N LYS A 312 59.96 39.34 95.03
CA LYS A 312 61.29 38.69 95.13
C LYS A 312 61.40 37.28 94.52
N ARG A 313 60.47 36.87 93.67
CA ARG A 313 60.54 35.60 92.91
C ARG A 313 60.52 35.76 91.39
N ALA A 314 60.17 36.94 90.87
CA ALA A 314 60.08 37.20 89.44
C ALA A 314 61.45 37.24 88.72
N GLU A 315 62.52 37.63 89.44
CA GLU A 315 63.87 37.87 88.90
C GLU A 315 64.56 36.64 88.27
N ARG A 316 63.99 35.43 88.36
CA ARG A 316 64.59 34.19 87.83
C ARG A 316 63.96 33.63 86.56
N ILE A 317 62.71 33.97 86.22
CA ILE A 317 62.04 33.41 85.01
C ILE A 317 62.36 34.27 83.77
N ASN A 318 62.68 35.55 83.96
CA ASN A 318 63.03 36.49 82.89
C ASN A 318 64.36 36.17 82.15
N GLN A 319 65.06 35.09 82.54
CA GLN A 319 66.23 34.56 81.81
C GLN A 319 65.85 33.56 80.72
N GLU A 320 64.74 32.81 80.87
CA GLU A 320 64.30 31.82 79.88
C GLU A 320 63.49 32.44 78.73
N THR A 321 62.94 33.64 78.93
CA THR A 321 62.09 34.33 77.94
C THR A 321 62.89 34.94 76.78
N GLN A 322 64.18 35.21 76.96
CA GLN A 322 65.04 35.79 75.91
C GLN A 322 65.38 34.79 74.79
N GLU A 323 65.41 33.48 75.05
CA GLU A 323 65.84 32.49 74.05
C GLU A 323 64.85 32.33 72.86
N LYS A 324 63.58 32.68 73.04
CA LYS A 324 62.54 32.46 72.00
C LYS A 324 62.37 33.63 71.02
N GLN A 325 62.88 34.83 71.32
CA GLN A 325 62.94 35.92 70.34
C GLN A 325 64.16 35.83 69.40
N GLY A 326 65.16 35.00 69.72
CA GLY A 326 66.37 34.85 68.89
C GLY A 326 66.18 34.14 67.54
N LYS A 327 65.08 33.41 67.31
CA LYS A 327 64.93 32.49 66.16
C LYS A 327 64.13 33.00 64.96
N ILE A 328 63.60 34.23 64.99
CA ILE A 328 62.94 34.87 63.83
C ILE A 328 63.79 36.02 63.25
N VAL A 329 64.81 36.49 63.98
CA VAL A 329 65.78 37.50 63.48
C VAL A 329 66.86 36.87 62.59
N LEU A 330 67.15 35.57 62.75
CA LEU A 330 68.27 34.90 62.05
C LEU A 330 68.05 34.70 60.54
N GLU A 331 66.83 34.45 60.06
CA GLU A 331 66.60 34.24 58.61
C GLU A 331 66.61 35.55 57.78
N ILE A 332 66.56 36.71 58.43
CA ILE A 332 66.71 38.03 57.77
C ILE A 332 68.18 38.48 57.76
N ASP A 333 68.99 38.02 58.72
CA ASP A 333 70.40 38.39 58.87
C ASP A 333 71.38 37.43 58.15
N GLU A 334 70.88 36.54 57.28
CA GLU A 334 71.71 35.74 56.37
C GLU A 334 71.78 36.33 54.94
N ASN A 335 70.80 37.14 54.53
CA ASN A 335 70.87 37.90 53.26
C ASN A 335 71.64 39.23 53.37
N SER A 336 71.97 39.67 54.59
CA SER A 336 72.81 40.85 54.85
C SER A 336 74.30 40.57 54.58
N LYS A 337 74.83 39.48 55.15
CA LYS A 337 76.28 39.21 55.23
C LYS A 337 76.94 38.90 53.89
N LEU A 338 76.20 38.31 52.93
CA LEU A 338 76.71 38.02 51.59
C LEU A 338 77.00 39.29 50.75
N ASN A 339 76.57 40.47 51.21
CA ASN A 339 76.71 41.75 50.50
C ASN A 339 77.72 42.71 51.17
N GLU A 340 78.42 42.26 52.21
CA GLU A 340 79.38 43.08 52.98
C GLU A 340 80.84 42.64 52.75
N GLU A 341 81.10 41.35 52.53
CA GLU A 341 82.44 40.84 52.17
C GLU A 341 82.98 41.44 50.86
N LEU A 342 82.11 41.88 49.93
CA LEU A 342 82.52 42.46 48.65
C LEU A 342 82.91 43.96 48.72
N LYS A 343 82.75 44.64 49.85
CA LYS A 343 83.09 46.08 50.01
C LYS A 343 84.50 46.33 50.56
N LEU A 344 85.11 45.33 51.19
CA LEU A 344 86.40 45.44 51.88
C LEU A 344 87.65 45.42 50.96
N GLN A 345 87.49 45.60 49.65
CA GLN A 345 88.61 45.65 48.68
C GLN A 345 88.62 46.91 47.77
N VAL A 346 87.78 47.92 48.02
CA VAL A 346 87.66 49.10 47.13
C VAL A 346 87.78 50.46 47.86
N PHE A 347 87.74 50.52 49.19
CA PHE A 347 87.73 51.81 49.92
C PHE A 347 89.10 52.50 50.05
N ASP A 348 90.22 51.80 49.84
CA ASP A 348 91.58 52.26 50.18
C ASP A 348 92.18 53.40 49.30
N LEU A 349 91.43 53.95 48.34
CA LEU A 349 91.99 54.91 47.36
C LEU A 349 91.28 56.28 47.22
N GLU A 350 90.17 56.58 47.91
CA GLU A 350 89.34 57.74 47.53
C GLU A 350 88.90 58.74 48.63
N LYS A 351 89.64 58.91 49.74
CA LYS A 351 89.50 60.16 50.53
C LYS A 351 90.69 60.73 51.30
N THR A 352 91.89 60.67 50.72
CA THR A 352 93.07 61.40 51.21
C THR A 352 93.05 62.92 50.94
N ASN A 353 91.92 63.52 50.53
CA ASN A 353 91.88 64.91 50.05
C ASN A 353 90.59 65.69 50.40
N GLN A 354 90.35 66.02 51.67
CA GLN A 354 89.40 67.10 52.04
C GLN A 354 89.60 67.74 53.44
N GLY A 355 90.84 67.91 53.87
CA GLY A 355 91.15 68.57 55.15
C GLY A 355 91.28 70.08 55.05
N LEU A 356 90.19 70.87 55.08
CA LEU A 356 90.26 72.34 55.27
C LEU A 356 88.96 73.04 55.74
N VAL A 357 88.23 72.48 56.72
CA VAL A 357 87.21 73.22 57.50
C VAL A 357 87.62 73.28 58.98
N LYS A 358 88.81 73.83 59.23
CA LYS A 358 89.23 74.25 60.58
C LYS A 358 88.56 75.59 60.94
N THR A 359 88.79 76.05 62.17
CA THR A 359 88.63 77.45 62.64
C THR A 359 87.23 78.06 62.87
N GLN A 360 86.23 77.34 63.42
CA GLN A 360 85.11 78.05 64.10
C GLN A 360 84.43 77.43 65.34
N ILE A 361 84.97 76.36 65.95
CA ILE A 361 84.58 75.97 67.33
C ILE A 361 85.83 75.79 68.20
N ALA A 362 86.57 76.88 68.37
CA ALA A 362 87.87 76.92 69.08
C ALA A 362 87.89 77.88 70.29
N LEU A 363 86.71 78.25 70.83
CA LEU A 363 86.59 79.44 71.68
C LEU A 363 85.67 79.31 72.92
N SER A 364 85.25 78.10 73.31
CA SER A 364 84.28 77.92 74.42
C SER A 364 84.58 76.82 75.46
N LYS A 365 85.57 75.93 75.25
CA LYS A 365 85.92 74.87 76.23
C LYS A 365 87.38 74.82 76.70
N LEU A 366 88.26 75.69 76.17
CA LEU A 366 89.65 75.82 76.64
C LEU A 366 89.79 76.66 77.93
N ILE A 367 88.71 77.31 78.39
CA ILE A 367 88.77 78.39 79.40
C ILE A 367 88.53 77.92 80.86
N ASN A 368 87.88 76.77 81.09
CA ASN A 368 87.43 76.38 82.44
C ASN A 368 88.25 75.29 83.14
N ASN A 369 88.71 74.23 82.47
CA ASN A 369 89.35 73.10 83.18
C ASN A 369 90.88 73.23 83.34
N LEU A 370 91.53 74.21 82.69
CA LEU A 370 92.91 74.64 82.98
C LEU A 370 93.08 75.35 84.34
N LYS A 371 92.13 75.18 85.27
CA LYS A 371 92.10 75.85 86.58
C LYS A 371 92.11 74.93 87.80
N ASN A 372 91.73 73.65 87.69
CA ASN A 372 91.50 72.79 88.87
C ASN A 372 92.49 71.62 89.02
N GLU A 373 92.84 70.90 87.94
CA GLU A 373 93.87 69.82 88.05
C GLU A 373 95.31 70.34 87.95
N ARG A 374 95.48 71.65 87.69
CA ARG A 374 96.75 72.37 87.76
C ARG A 374 97.37 72.35 89.17
N ASP A 375 96.55 72.15 90.20
CA ASP A 375 96.94 72.50 91.57
C ASP A 375 97.32 71.30 92.45
N ASP A 376 96.87 70.06 92.19
CA ASP A 376 97.06 68.93 93.12
C ASP A 376 98.11 67.86 92.70
N LEU A 377 98.06 67.23 91.52
CA LEU A 377 99.07 66.20 91.15
C LEU A 377 100.39 66.76 90.61
N GLN A 378 100.45 68.07 90.33
CA GLN A 378 101.71 68.81 90.24
C GLN A 378 102.50 68.78 91.57
N ARG A 379 101.88 68.39 92.71
CA ARG A 379 102.58 68.27 94.00
C ARG A 379 103.26 66.91 94.22
N GLU A 380 102.74 65.83 93.63
CA GLU A 380 103.21 64.47 93.94
C GLU A 380 104.52 64.12 93.20
N LEU A 381 104.62 64.50 91.91
CA LEU A 381 105.80 64.22 91.09
C LEU A 381 106.98 65.15 91.42
N ASP A 382 106.71 66.44 91.69
CA ASP A 382 107.73 67.40 92.08
C ASP A 382 108.31 67.11 93.48
N HIS A 383 107.61 66.36 94.33
CA HIS A 383 108.12 65.98 95.66
C HIS A 383 109.24 64.94 95.62
N GLN A 384 109.20 63.95 94.71
CA GLN A 384 110.32 63.00 94.57
C GLN A 384 111.55 63.65 93.92
N ILE A 385 111.36 64.59 92.99
CA ILE A 385 112.47 65.35 92.36
C ILE A 385 113.20 66.25 93.38
N GLN A 386 112.58 66.58 94.51
CA GLN A 386 113.19 67.38 95.58
C GLN A 386 114.12 66.59 96.53
N LEU A 387 114.12 65.25 96.52
CA LEU A 387 114.91 64.47 97.51
C LEU A 387 116.33 64.10 97.06
N GLU A 388 116.60 63.95 95.76
CA GLU A 388 117.96 63.64 95.25
C GLU A 388 118.84 64.88 95.01
N LYS A 389 118.25 66.08 94.85
CA LYS A 389 119.00 67.31 94.53
C LYS A 389 119.58 68.05 95.74
N THR A 390 119.36 67.57 96.96
CA THR A 390 119.78 68.27 98.20
C THR A 390 121.07 67.72 98.83
N ASN A 391 121.75 66.73 98.23
CA ASN A 391 122.81 65.97 98.89
C ASN A 391 124.19 65.90 98.18
N GLN A 392 124.45 66.67 97.11
CA GLN A 392 125.79 66.70 96.50
C GLN A 392 126.31 68.08 96.05
N ASP A 393 125.62 69.18 96.41
CA ASP A 393 126.06 70.56 96.15
C ASP A 393 127.18 71.05 97.11
N ASP A 394 127.68 70.15 97.97
CA ASP A 394 128.74 70.37 98.97
C ASP A 394 130.16 70.13 98.44
N LEU A 395 130.34 69.58 97.23
CA LEU A 395 131.67 69.16 96.75
C LEU A 395 132.32 70.10 95.72
N ASP A 396 131.56 71.02 95.11
CA ASP A 396 132.07 71.91 94.04
C ASP A 396 132.67 73.24 94.56
N LYS A 397 132.83 73.39 95.88
CA LYS A 397 133.22 74.65 96.53
C LYS A 397 134.67 74.75 97.05
N TYR A 398 135.49 73.69 96.94
CA TYR A 398 136.79 73.63 97.67
C TYR A 398 138.08 73.41 96.86
N LYS A 399 138.06 73.30 95.53
CA LYS A 399 139.32 73.10 94.73
C LYS A 399 139.57 74.06 93.57
N LYS A 400 139.00 75.27 93.64
CA LYS A 400 139.58 76.49 93.03
C LYS A 400 140.37 77.36 94.04
N GLU A 401 140.76 76.78 95.17
CA GLU A 401 141.65 77.41 96.16
C GLU A 401 143.10 76.91 96.10
N ARG A 402 143.46 76.04 95.14
CA ARG A 402 144.87 75.63 94.91
C ARG A 402 145.61 76.47 93.87
N ASP A 403 145.09 77.66 93.55
CA ASP A 403 145.75 78.69 92.72
C ASP A 403 146.43 79.77 93.59
N LYS A 404 146.98 79.38 94.76
CA LYS A 404 147.64 80.28 95.73
C LYS A 404 149.08 79.90 96.10
N TYR A 405 149.57 78.75 95.62
CA TYR A 405 150.96 78.27 95.75
C TYR A 405 151.30 77.44 94.49
N GLN A 406 152.30 77.76 93.65
CA GLN A 406 153.53 78.52 93.92
C GLN A 406 154.03 79.33 92.70
N GLU A 407 153.24 80.27 92.18
CA GLU A 407 153.76 81.32 91.27
C GLU A 407 154.53 82.41 92.05
N GLU A 408 155.46 81.95 92.89
CA GLU A 408 156.25 82.76 93.83
C GLU A 408 157.75 82.46 93.72
N ILE A 409 158.15 81.41 92.98
CA ILE A 409 159.53 81.18 92.54
C ILE A 409 159.61 81.28 91.01
N ASN A 410 159.24 82.45 90.49
CA ASN A 410 159.53 82.87 89.12
C ASN A 410 160.10 84.31 89.03
N ILE A 411 160.42 84.94 90.17
CA ILE A 411 161.11 86.25 90.25
C ILE A 411 162.32 86.20 91.21
N LEU A 412 163.15 85.17 91.04
CA LEU A 412 164.61 85.34 91.13
C LEU A 412 165.16 85.06 89.72
N GLN A 413 165.06 86.05 88.83
CA GLN A 413 166.20 86.88 88.47
C GLN A 413 167.35 86.02 87.90
N ARG A 414 167.34 85.77 86.59
CA ARG A 414 168.13 86.56 85.62
C ARG A 414 169.56 86.86 86.11
N ASP A 415 170.49 86.00 85.73
CA ASP A 415 171.48 86.36 84.69
C ASP A 415 172.18 85.10 84.12
N LYS A 416 172.73 85.24 82.90
CA LYS A 416 173.91 84.55 82.31
C LYS A 416 174.06 83.00 82.42
N LYS A 417 174.41 82.22 81.38
CA LYS A 417 174.96 82.50 80.03
C LYS A 417 176.18 83.45 80.04
N ASP A 418 177.42 82.99 80.07
CA ASP A 418 178.02 81.95 79.21
C ASP A 418 179.34 81.38 79.82
N ILE A 419 180.00 80.47 79.07
CA ILE A 419 181.44 80.08 79.13
C ILE A 419 181.86 78.96 80.13
N ASP A 420 183.00 78.31 79.82
CA ASP A 420 183.78 77.24 80.49
C ASP A 420 183.12 75.88 80.83
N LYS A 421 183.63 74.69 80.44
CA LYS A 421 184.54 74.28 79.35
C LYS A 421 186.06 74.61 79.38
N GLU A 422 186.84 73.94 80.25
CA GLU A 422 188.17 73.38 79.90
C GLU A 422 188.71 72.38 80.97
N LEU A 423 189.87 71.74 80.71
CA LEU A 423 190.57 70.69 81.49
C LEU A 423 189.75 69.44 81.92
N LYS A 424 189.98 68.20 81.46
CA LYS A 424 190.76 67.63 80.35
C LYS A 424 192.27 67.95 80.27
N ASP A 425 193.09 67.37 81.14
CA ASP A 425 194.55 67.19 80.89
C ASP A 425 195.26 66.11 81.77
N VAL A 426 194.52 65.24 82.47
CA VAL A 426 195.10 64.15 83.32
C VAL A 426 194.33 62.83 83.14
N GLN A 427 194.06 62.35 81.92
CA GLN A 427 194.99 62.38 80.79
C GLN A 427 195.64 60.99 80.68
N ASP A 428 196.97 60.93 80.57
CA ASP A 428 197.60 59.83 79.81
C ASP A 428 198.52 58.90 80.62
N ARG A 429 198.03 58.26 81.69
CA ARG A 429 198.74 57.15 82.37
C ARG A 429 197.93 55.88 82.61
N ASP A 430 196.64 55.96 82.94
CA ASP A 430 195.78 54.77 83.10
C ASP A 430 195.30 54.16 81.76
N HIS A 431 195.45 54.90 80.65
CA HIS A 431 195.01 54.55 79.29
C HIS A 431 195.46 53.17 78.76
N ALA A 432 196.45 52.54 79.38
CA ALA A 432 196.90 51.19 79.00
C ALA A 432 195.99 50.06 79.50
N ILE A 433 195.18 50.28 80.53
CA ILE A 433 194.38 49.22 81.20
C ILE A 433 192.91 49.24 80.75
N ASP A 434 192.32 50.42 80.50
CA ASP A 434 190.91 50.54 80.11
C ASP A 434 190.57 50.00 78.70
N GLY A 435 191.58 49.87 77.82
CA GLY A 435 191.39 49.52 76.41
C GLY A 435 190.67 48.19 76.17
N ASP A 436 191.05 47.13 76.89
CA ASP A 436 190.49 45.79 76.69
C ASP A 436 189.06 45.64 77.24
N ILE A 437 188.72 46.35 78.32
CA ILE A 437 187.40 46.29 78.96
C ILE A 437 186.32 46.86 78.02
N ILE A 438 186.63 47.97 77.33
CA ILE A 438 185.72 48.64 76.41
C ILE A 438 185.37 47.75 75.19
N GLN A 439 186.28 46.88 74.74
CA GLN A 439 186.04 46.04 73.58
C GLN A 439 185.00 44.93 73.85
N GLN A 440 184.98 44.37 75.07
CA GLN A 440 184.01 43.33 75.47
C GLN A 440 182.58 43.90 75.58
N LEU A 441 182.41 45.04 76.25
CA LEU A 441 181.09 45.69 76.45
C LEU A 441 180.39 46.02 75.13
N ASN A 442 181.14 46.46 74.12
CA ASN A 442 180.60 46.74 72.78
C ASN A 442 180.12 45.49 72.04
N ARG A 443 180.71 44.32 72.33
CA ARG A 443 180.28 43.02 71.78
C ARG A 443 178.96 42.57 72.41
N GLN A 444 178.81 42.75 73.73
CA GLN A 444 177.59 42.43 74.46
C GLN A 444 176.39 43.29 74.02
N ARG A 445 176.58 44.60 73.81
CA ARG A 445 175.51 45.50 73.32
C ARG A 445 174.96 45.11 71.93
N LYS A 446 175.81 44.62 71.02
CA LYS A 446 175.37 44.16 69.69
C LYS A 446 174.45 42.93 69.78
N LEU A 447 174.80 41.95 70.61
CA LEU A 447 173.97 40.76 70.86
C LEU A 447 172.61 41.12 71.49
N GLN A 448 172.59 42.04 72.47
CA GLN A 448 171.36 42.47 73.12
C GLN A 448 170.36 43.12 72.14
N ASN A 449 170.86 43.93 71.20
CA ASN A 449 170.01 44.54 70.17
C ASN A 449 169.44 43.49 69.18
N GLN A 450 170.22 42.46 68.82
CA GLN A 450 169.73 41.35 68.00
C GLN A 450 168.63 40.55 68.71
N ILE A 451 168.79 40.27 70.01
CA ILE A 451 167.77 39.59 70.82
C ILE A 451 166.46 40.39 70.85
N ASN A 452 166.52 41.71 71.00
CA ASN A 452 165.32 42.55 70.99
C ASN A 452 164.64 42.59 69.60
N ALA A 453 165.42 42.61 68.50
CA ALA A 453 164.86 42.51 67.15
C ALA A 453 164.11 41.18 66.93
N TYR A 454 164.69 40.04 67.34
CA TYR A 454 164.01 38.74 67.25
C TYR A 454 162.77 38.63 68.15
N LYS A 455 162.74 39.28 69.31
CA LYS A 455 161.53 39.37 70.13
C LYS A 455 160.40 40.11 69.40
N HIS A 456 160.68 41.28 68.84
CA HIS A 456 159.68 42.05 68.09
C HIS A 456 159.14 41.28 66.87
N GLU A 457 159.98 40.56 66.13
CA GLU A 457 159.50 39.73 65.01
C GLU A 457 158.70 38.51 65.51
N THR A 458 159.07 37.93 66.67
CA THR A 458 158.28 36.84 67.30
C THR A 458 156.89 37.31 67.71
N ASP A 459 156.78 38.49 68.33
CA ASP A 459 155.48 39.05 68.74
C ASP A 459 154.65 39.51 67.53
N ARG A 460 155.30 39.99 66.45
CA ARG A 460 154.64 40.24 65.17
C ARG A 460 154.04 38.97 64.57
N LEU A 461 154.80 37.87 64.53
CA LEU A 461 154.33 36.57 64.04
C LEU A 461 153.21 36.00 64.91
N ARG A 462 153.27 36.14 66.24
CA ARG A 462 152.17 35.80 67.15
C ARG A 462 150.90 36.59 66.83
N ASN A 463 151.00 37.90 66.64
CA ASN A 463 149.85 38.73 66.30
C ASN A 463 149.20 38.26 64.98
N VAL A 464 150.00 37.99 63.94
CA VAL A 464 149.50 37.42 62.67
C VAL A 464 148.82 36.06 62.88
N ILE A 465 149.38 35.16 63.68
CA ILE A 465 148.75 33.86 64.01
C ILE A 465 147.41 34.07 64.72
N THR A 466 147.33 34.94 65.72
CA THR A 466 146.05 35.22 66.42
C THR A 466 145.01 35.91 65.55
N GLN A 467 145.44 36.68 64.53
CA GLN A 467 144.54 37.24 63.54
C GLN A 467 144.00 36.16 62.59
N LEU A 468 144.88 35.30 62.05
CA LEU A 468 144.48 34.18 61.19
C LEU A 468 143.57 33.18 61.91
N GLN A 469 143.78 32.95 63.22
CA GLN A 469 142.88 32.14 64.05
C GLN A 469 141.49 32.78 64.18
N LYS A 470 141.40 34.10 64.41
CA LYS A 470 140.12 34.83 64.43
C LYS A 470 139.43 34.86 63.07
N GLU A 471 140.19 34.94 61.98
CA GLU A 471 139.65 34.86 60.62
C GLU A 471 139.14 33.45 60.31
N GLN A 472 139.85 32.40 60.71
CA GLN A 472 139.39 31.01 60.60
C GLN A 472 138.10 30.76 61.42
N GLU A 473 138.06 31.24 62.67
CA GLU A 473 136.88 31.13 63.53
C GLU A 473 135.68 31.90 62.95
N LYS A 474 135.91 33.14 62.48
CA LYS A 474 134.92 33.95 61.79
C LYS A 474 134.37 33.25 60.54
N TYR A 475 135.23 32.76 59.64
CA TYR A 475 134.78 32.07 58.43
C TYR A 475 134.10 30.72 58.75
N GLY A 476 134.49 30.04 59.83
CA GLY A 476 133.78 28.87 60.34
C GLY A 476 132.36 29.19 60.82
N ILE A 477 132.18 30.30 61.54
CA ILE A 477 130.87 30.80 61.96
C ILE A 477 130.04 31.26 60.75
N GLU A 478 130.61 32.00 59.80
CA GLU A 478 129.93 32.44 58.57
C GLU A 478 129.49 31.25 57.70
N ALA A 479 130.34 30.23 57.54
CA ALA A 479 129.99 29.00 56.84
C ALA A 479 128.89 28.20 57.57
N SER A 480 128.94 28.12 58.90
CA SER A 480 127.90 27.48 59.71
C SER A 480 126.55 28.21 59.58
N GLN A 481 126.54 29.54 59.65
CA GLN A 481 125.35 30.36 59.44
C GLN A 481 124.81 30.27 58.00
N ALA A 482 125.68 30.17 57.00
CA ALA A 482 125.29 29.96 55.60
C ALA A 482 124.63 28.58 55.42
N HIS A 483 125.20 27.51 56.00
CA HIS A 483 124.59 26.19 56.00
C HIS A 483 123.25 26.15 56.75
N ALA A 484 123.14 26.80 57.92
CA ALA A 484 121.88 26.89 58.65
C ALA A 484 120.78 27.57 57.81
N LYS A 485 121.09 28.70 57.16
CA LYS A 485 120.16 29.40 56.24
C LYS A 485 119.81 28.57 55.00
N TYR A 486 120.77 27.79 54.47
CA TYR A 486 120.53 26.90 53.34
C TYR A 486 119.58 25.75 53.70
N TYR A 487 119.76 25.11 54.86
CA TYR A 487 118.83 24.07 55.32
C TYR A 487 117.45 24.65 55.69
N GLN A 488 117.39 25.82 56.33
CA GLN A 488 116.14 26.53 56.60
C GLN A 488 115.38 26.83 55.30
N THR A 489 116.06 27.39 54.29
CA THR A 489 115.40 27.72 53.01
C THR A 489 114.99 26.47 52.21
N ILE A 490 115.72 25.36 52.30
CA ILE A 490 115.26 24.05 51.79
C ILE A 490 113.99 23.59 52.50
N GLU A 491 113.93 23.73 53.83
CA GLU A 491 112.76 23.30 54.61
C GLU A 491 111.54 24.19 54.36
N GLU A 492 111.73 25.51 54.24
CA GLU A 492 110.72 26.46 53.77
C GLU A 492 110.23 26.13 52.35
N VAL A 493 111.13 25.84 51.41
CA VAL A 493 110.75 25.38 50.05
C VAL A 493 110.00 24.05 50.09
N LYS A 494 110.38 23.12 50.96
CA LYS A 494 109.68 21.84 51.15
C LYS A 494 108.27 22.04 51.71
N ILE A 495 108.11 22.93 52.70
CA ILE A 495 106.81 23.36 53.24
C ILE A 495 105.97 24.03 52.14
N LYS A 496 106.56 24.94 51.35
CA LYS A 496 105.87 25.62 50.24
C LYS A 496 105.45 24.65 49.14
N ASN A 497 106.29 23.68 48.77
CA ASN A 497 105.92 22.63 47.84
C ASN A 497 104.78 21.75 48.39
N SER A 498 104.79 21.43 49.69
CA SER A 498 103.67 20.71 50.34
C SER A 498 102.37 21.54 50.28
N GLN A 499 102.43 22.84 50.56
CA GLN A 499 101.29 23.76 50.42
C GLN A 499 100.79 23.85 48.97
N ILE A 500 101.69 23.88 47.98
CA ILE A 500 101.34 23.88 46.56
C ILE A 500 100.63 22.58 46.18
N THR A 501 101.14 21.41 46.59
CA THR A 501 100.48 20.13 46.27
C THR A 501 99.13 19.97 46.97
N GLU A 502 98.97 20.49 48.19
CA GLU A 502 97.67 20.52 48.88
C GLU A 502 96.67 21.45 48.18
N LEU A 503 97.10 22.63 47.73
CA LEU A 503 96.28 23.57 46.97
C LEU A 503 95.93 23.03 45.58
N GLN A 504 96.85 22.36 44.88
CA GLN A 504 96.59 21.67 43.62
C GLN A 504 95.55 20.55 43.79
N LYS A 505 95.66 19.76 44.87
CA LYS A 505 94.68 18.72 45.21
C LYS A 505 93.30 19.33 45.52
N LYS A 506 93.24 20.41 46.30
CA LYS A 506 92.00 21.16 46.58
C LYS A 506 91.39 21.75 45.30
N ASN A 507 92.21 22.28 44.38
CA ASN A 507 91.73 22.80 43.10
C ASN A 507 91.15 21.67 42.22
N ALA A 508 91.83 20.53 42.11
CA ALA A 508 91.32 19.36 41.39
C ALA A 508 90.03 18.80 42.01
N GLU A 509 89.89 18.81 43.34
CA GLU A 509 88.65 18.46 44.05
C GLU A 509 87.51 19.46 43.78
N VAL A 510 87.82 20.76 43.63
CA VAL A 510 86.84 21.79 43.26
C VAL A 510 86.44 21.69 41.79
N GLU A 511 87.38 21.44 40.88
CA GLU A 511 87.11 21.19 39.45
C GLU A 511 86.24 19.92 39.25
N ALA A 512 86.53 18.85 40.01
CA ALA A 512 85.72 17.64 40.01
C ALA A 512 84.29 17.90 40.54
N LYS A 513 84.14 18.69 41.61
CA LYS A 513 82.82 19.13 42.13
C LYS A 513 82.07 20.00 41.13
N LEU A 514 82.74 20.96 40.50
CA LEU A 514 82.14 21.83 39.47
C LEU A 514 81.65 21.01 38.28
N LYS A 515 82.46 20.07 37.78
CA LYS A 515 82.06 19.18 36.68
C LYS A 515 80.91 18.24 37.08
N HIS A 516 80.88 17.76 38.32
CA HIS A 516 79.76 16.98 38.83
C HIS A 516 78.47 17.82 38.92
N GLN A 517 78.55 19.07 39.39
CA GLN A 517 77.44 20.02 39.42
C GLN A 517 76.96 20.42 38.02
N GLN A 518 77.86 20.57 37.05
CA GLN A 518 77.52 20.80 35.63
C GLN A 518 76.73 19.60 35.08
N ASN A 519 77.23 18.37 35.25
CA ASN A 519 76.51 17.16 34.83
C ASN A 519 75.13 17.04 35.49
N LEU A 520 75.01 17.35 36.79
CA LEU A 520 73.73 17.35 37.52
C LEU A 520 72.77 18.42 36.98
N TYR A 521 73.27 19.63 36.69
CA TYR A 521 72.45 20.69 36.09
C TYR A 521 72.00 20.34 34.67
N GLU A 522 72.86 19.72 33.86
CA GLU A 522 72.49 19.23 32.53
C GLU A 522 71.44 18.12 32.59
N ALA A 523 71.55 17.18 33.53
CA ALA A 523 70.54 16.15 33.79
C ALA A 523 69.19 16.76 34.25
N VAL A 524 69.20 17.64 35.27
CA VAL A 524 67.97 18.33 35.71
C VAL A 524 67.36 19.17 34.58
N ARG A 525 68.19 19.75 33.70
CA ARG A 525 67.72 20.47 32.50
C ARG A 525 67.15 19.54 31.44
N SER A 526 67.71 18.36 31.19
CA SER A 526 67.12 17.37 30.29
C SER A 526 65.81 16.83 30.84
N ASP A 527 65.75 16.52 32.14
CA ASP A 527 64.57 15.99 32.81
C ASP A 527 63.44 17.02 32.81
N ARG A 528 63.74 18.28 33.17
CA ARG A 528 62.79 19.39 33.06
C ARG A 528 62.27 19.56 31.63
N ASN A 529 63.14 19.47 30.61
CA ASN A 529 62.71 19.57 29.22
C ASN A 529 61.87 18.35 28.78
N LEU A 530 62.19 17.14 29.27
CA LEU A 530 61.42 15.92 29.05
C LEU A 530 60.02 16.02 29.68
N TYR A 531 59.93 16.41 30.96
CA TYR A 531 58.64 16.62 31.62
C TYR A 531 57.83 17.77 30.97
N SER A 532 58.48 18.83 30.48
CA SER A 532 57.81 19.88 29.70
C SER A 532 57.22 19.36 28.39
N LYS A 533 57.94 18.46 27.70
CA LYS A 533 57.47 17.80 26.47
C LYS A 533 56.33 16.83 26.77
N ASN A 534 56.48 15.96 27.76
CA ASN A 534 55.45 14.99 28.16
C ASN A 534 54.17 15.70 28.64
N LEU A 535 54.29 16.85 29.31
CA LEU A 535 53.16 17.70 29.69
C LEU A 535 52.45 18.30 28.47
N LEU A 536 53.20 18.75 27.46
CA LEU A 536 52.64 19.24 26.20
C LEU A 536 51.89 18.12 25.46
N GLU A 537 52.51 16.96 25.31
CA GLU A 537 51.90 15.79 24.66
C GLU A 537 50.64 15.31 25.41
N SER A 538 50.67 15.31 26.75
CA SER A 538 49.49 15.03 27.58
C SER A 538 48.37 16.08 27.39
N GLN A 539 48.74 17.35 27.22
CA GLN A 539 47.77 18.42 26.97
C GLN A 539 47.16 18.30 25.57
N ASP A 540 47.97 18.01 24.55
CA ASP A 540 47.50 17.75 23.18
C ASP A 540 46.56 16.53 23.13
N GLU A 541 46.88 15.45 23.85
CA GLU A 541 45.98 14.28 24.03
C GLU A 541 44.66 14.65 24.72
N ILE A 542 44.69 15.44 25.80
CA ILE A 542 43.48 15.96 26.47
C ILE A 542 42.64 16.77 25.48
N ASP A 543 43.28 17.62 24.69
CA ASP A 543 42.66 18.46 23.67
C ASP A 543 42.01 17.63 22.55
N GLU A 544 42.67 16.56 22.08
CA GLU A 544 42.10 15.60 21.13
C GLU A 544 40.91 14.84 21.74
N LEU A 545 41.02 14.40 22.99
CA LEU A 545 39.95 13.72 23.71
C LEU A 545 38.73 14.63 23.93
N GLN A 546 38.93 15.92 24.22
CA GLN A 546 37.85 16.90 24.25
C GLN A 546 37.21 17.08 22.86
N LYS A 547 38.01 17.22 21.79
CA LYS A 547 37.50 17.30 20.41
C LYS A 547 36.77 16.02 19.99
N LYS A 548 37.13 14.85 20.53
CA LYS A 548 36.45 13.56 20.34
C LYS A 548 35.15 13.48 21.15
N TYR A 549 35.16 13.90 22.40
CA TYR A 549 33.98 13.98 23.28
C TYR A 549 32.90 14.90 22.71
N THR A 550 33.27 16.10 22.25
CA THR A 550 32.33 17.05 21.62
C THR A 550 31.72 16.47 20.33
N ARG A 551 32.50 15.77 19.50
CA ARG A 551 31.98 15.05 18.32
C ARG A 551 31.02 13.91 18.71
N MET A 552 31.36 13.12 19.72
CA MET A 552 30.51 12.05 20.24
C MET A 552 29.21 12.60 20.85
N THR A 553 29.26 13.74 21.55
CA THR A 553 28.09 14.41 22.14
C THR A 553 27.14 14.87 21.04
N HIS A 554 27.63 15.52 19.98
CA HIS A 554 26.81 15.89 18.83
C HIS A 554 26.19 14.66 18.12
N GLN A 555 26.93 13.54 18.00
CA GLN A 555 26.38 12.29 17.45
C GLN A 555 25.27 11.71 18.35
N VAL A 556 25.48 11.71 19.68
CA VAL A 556 24.50 11.27 20.67
C VAL A 556 23.24 12.14 20.62
N ASP A 557 23.37 13.46 20.46
CA ASP A 557 22.23 14.37 20.34
C ASP A 557 21.51 14.26 18.98
N GLN A 558 22.24 14.01 17.89
CA GLN A 558 21.65 13.62 16.60
C GLN A 558 20.83 12.33 16.75
N PHE A 559 21.39 11.27 17.33
CA PHE A 559 20.68 10.00 17.53
C PHE A 559 19.46 10.16 18.45
N LYS A 560 19.53 10.98 19.52
CA LYS A 560 18.34 11.31 20.34
C LYS A 560 17.24 11.97 19.50
N GLU A 561 17.58 12.86 18.58
CA GLU A 561 16.59 13.54 17.74
C GLU A 561 16.03 12.62 16.64
N GLU A 562 16.87 11.76 16.04
CA GLU A 562 16.41 10.68 15.15
C GLU A 562 15.46 9.72 15.87
N ILE A 563 15.76 9.31 17.11
CA ILE A 563 14.88 8.49 17.95
C ILE A 563 13.54 9.21 18.17
N LYS A 564 13.52 10.48 18.62
CA LYS A 564 12.26 11.25 18.78
C LYS A 564 11.46 11.32 17.48
N GLN A 565 12.10 11.49 16.33
CA GLN A 565 11.42 11.53 15.03
C GLN A 565 10.86 10.16 14.64
N LYS A 566 11.53 9.06 14.99
CA LYS A 566 11.01 7.70 14.82
C LYS A 566 9.84 7.42 15.77
N ASP A 567 9.95 7.76 17.05
CA ASP A 567 8.85 7.63 18.02
C ASP A 567 7.62 8.44 17.60
N ALA A 568 7.82 9.70 17.17
CA ALA A 568 6.75 10.55 16.64
C ALA A 568 6.23 10.12 15.25
N SER A 569 6.84 9.10 14.63
CA SER A 569 6.32 8.42 13.43
C SER A 569 5.56 7.16 13.82
N LEU A 570 6.11 6.34 14.72
CA LEU A 570 5.45 5.16 15.29
C LEU A 570 4.11 5.51 15.94
N VAL A 571 4.03 6.59 16.72
CA VAL A 571 2.77 7.06 17.33
C VAL A 571 1.72 7.46 16.27
N LYS A 572 2.12 7.91 15.08
CA LYS A 572 1.20 8.19 13.97
C LYS A 572 0.76 6.90 13.27
N GLU A 573 1.67 5.97 13.07
CA GLU A 573 1.38 4.64 12.51
C GLU A 573 0.44 3.85 13.44
N ASP A 574 0.64 3.90 14.77
CA ASP A 574 -0.29 3.36 15.77
C ASP A 574 -1.67 4.02 15.71
N PHE A 575 -1.75 5.34 15.52
CA PHE A 575 -3.04 6.03 15.40
C PHE A 575 -3.81 5.61 14.14
N GLU A 576 -3.14 5.57 12.98
CA GLU A 576 -3.72 5.08 11.74
C GLU A 576 -4.04 3.57 11.79
N PHE A 577 -3.21 2.76 12.45
CA PHE A 577 -3.50 1.34 12.70
C PHE A 577 -4.76 1.15 13.55
N ASN A 578 -4.90 1.89 14.66
CA ASN A 578 -6.10 1.83 15.51
C ASN A 578 -7.36 2.28 14.75
N LYS A 579 -7.26 3.33 13.92
CA LYS A 579 -8.32 3.76 13.01
C LYS A 579 -8.69 2.66 11.99
N ILE A 580 -7.72 2.05 11.33
CA ILE A 580 -7.91 0.91 10.42
C ILE A 580 -8.52 -0.31 11.15
N VAL A 581 -8.20 -0.52 12.43
CA VAL A 581 -8.81 -1.55 13.27
C VAL A 581 -10.30 -1.27 13.54
N GLU A 582 -10.69 -0.02 13.82
CA GLU A 582 -12.10 0.37 13.96
C GLU A 582 -12.86 0.32 12.63
N GLU A 583 -12.27 0.79 11.53
CA GLU A 583 -12.84 0.62 10.18
C GLU A 583 -13.01 -0.87 9.82
N ASN A 584 -12.09 -1.73 10.24
CA ASN A 584 -12.24 -3.18 10.13
C ASN A 584 -13.36 -3.73 11.02
N LYS A 585 -13.56 -3.22 12.24
CA LYS A 585 -14.65 -3.63 13.14
C LYS A 585 -16.01 -3.24 12.56
N THR A 586 -16.17 -1.99 12.10
CA THR A 586 -17.42 -1.52 11.47
C THR A 586 -17.71 -2.28 10.16
N THR A 587 -16.71 -2.49 9.31
CA THR A 587 -16.84 -3.32 8.08
C THR A 587 -17.22 -4.76 8.40
N LYS A 588 -16.65 -5.38 9.45
CA LYS A 588 -17.03 -6.73 9.92
C LYS A 588 -18.48 -6.76 10.43
N LEU A 589 -18.97 -5.70 11.08
CA LEU A 589 -20.37 -5.57 11.51
C LEU A 589 -21.33 -5.38 10.33
N GLN A 590 -21.01 -4.52 9.37
CA GLN A 590 -21.77 -4.36 8.13
C GLN A 590 -21.85 -5.68 7.34
N LYS A 591 -20.72 -6.38 7.18
CA LYS A 591 -20.64 -7.71 6.54
C LYS A 591 -21.51 -8.75 7.26
N LYS A 592 -21.60 -8.71 8.60
CA LYS A 592 -22.55 -9.54 9.38
C LYS A 592 -24.02 -9.14 9.13
N ARG A 593 -24.33 -7.84 9.06
CA ARG A 593 -25.69 -7.33 8.76
C ARG A 593 -26.16 -7.74 7.36
N ILE A 594 -25.32 -7.53 6.34
CA ILE A 594 -25.59 -7.93 4.95
C ILE A 594 -25.76 -9.44 4.84
N LYS A 595 -24.90 -10.26 5.47
CA LYS A 595 -25.10 -11.72 5.48
C LYS A 595 -26.38 -12.18 6.17
N LYS A 596 -26.90 -11.46 7.18
CA LYS A 596 -28.23 -11.74 7.75
C LYS A 596 -29.36 -11.37 6.79
N ALA A 597 -29.25 -10.23 6.11
CA ALA A 597 -30.23 -9.81 5.11
C ALA A 597 -30.32 -10.80 3.94
N ILE A 598 -29.16 -11.21 3.39
CA ILE A 598 -29.07 -12.21 2.31
C ILE A 598 -29.78 -13.51 2.70
N LYS A 599 -29.48 -14.07 3.89
CA LYS A 599 -30.17 -15.29 4.37
C LYS A 599 -31.69 -15.13 4.50
N SER A 600 -32.15 -13.98 5.01
CA SER A 600 -33.59 -13.71 5.10
C SER A 600 -34.23 -13.60 3.71
N THR A 601 -33.54 -13.03 2.71
CA THR A 601 -34.03 -13.03 1.32
C THR A 601 -33.97 -14.41 0.66
N GLU A 602 -32.95 -15.25 0.95
CA GLU A 602 -32.87 -16.64 0.49
C GLU A 602 -34.05 -17.48 1.03
N GLU A 603 -34.41 -17.29 2.30
CA GLU A 603 -35.58 -17.93 2.93
C GLU A 603 -36.91 -17.47 2.29
N VAL A 604 -37.05 -16.17 1.99
CA VAL A 604 -38.22 -15.62 1.28
C VAL A 604 -38.31 -16.13 -0.16
N ILE A 605 -37.20 -16.16 -0.91
CA ILE A 605 -37.15 -16.71 -2.28
C ILE A 605 -37.56 -18.18 -2.26
N LYS A 606 -36.97 -18.99 -1.37
CA LYS A 606 -37.31 -20.42 -1.23
C LYS A 606 -38.78 -20.65 -0.87
N SER A 607 -39.39 -19.77 -0.09
CA SER A 607 -40.84 -19.77 0.15
C SER A 607 -41.62 -19.46 -1.13
N GLN A 608 -41.24 -18.40 -1.86
CA GLN A 608 -41.87 -18.00 -3.13
C GLN A 608 -41.73 -19.07 -4.23
N GLU A 609 -40.63 -19.82 -4.29
CA GLU A 609 -40.44 -20.99 -5.15
C GLU A 609 -41.42 -22.12 -4.82
N GLN A 610 -41.64 -22.40 -3.53
CA GLN A 610 -42.64 -23.38 -3.08
C GLN A 610 -44.06 -22.93 -3.43
N HIS A 611 -44.39 -21.65 -3.20
CA HIS A 611 -45.68 -21.07 -3.61
C HIS A 611 -45.87 -21.15 -5.13
N THR A 612 -44.85 -20.80 -5.92
CA THR A 612 -44.85 -20.92 -7.38
C THR A 612 -45.04 -22.37 -7.84
N SER A 613 -44.43 -23.33 -7.15
CA SER A 613 -44.59 -24.76 -7.45
C SER A 613 -45.99 -25.28 -7.14
N ARG A 614 -46.59 -24.85 -6.02
CA ARG A 614 -48.00 -25.13 -5.70
C ARG A 614 -48.96 -24.51 -6.73
N LEU A 615 -48.71 -23.26 -7.14
CA LEU A 615 -49.51 -22.59 -8.17
C LEU A 615 -49.38 -23.28 -9.54
N LYS A 616 -48.19 -23.74 -9.93
CA LYS A 616 -47.99 -24.55 -11.14
C LYS A 616 -48.81 -25.85 -11.11
N TYR A 617 -48.85 -26.53 -9.96
CA TYR A 617 -49.68 -27.73 -9.77
C TYR A 617 -51.18 -27.43 -9.94
N VAL A 618 -51.71 -26.41 -9.24
CA VAL A 618 -53.13 -26.00 -9.36
C VAL A 618 -53.49 -25.57 -10.79
N ILE A 619 -52.58 -24.88 -11.50
CA ILE A 619 -52.77 -24.52 -12.91
C ILE A 619 -52.79 -25.77 -13.81
N GLN A 620 -52.02 -26.81 -13.50
CA GLN A 620 -52.02 -28.06 -14.25
C GLN A 620 -53.28 -28.89 -13.98
N GLU A 621 -53.75 -28.93 -12.74
CA GLU A 621 -55.02 -29.56 -12.33
C GLU A 621 -56.22 -28.88 -13.02
N ALA A 622 -56.33 -27.55 -12.92
CA ALA A 622 -57.37 -26.78 -13.60
C ALA A 622 -57.33 -26.88 -15.14
N LYS A 623 -56.14 -27.08 -15.73
CA LYS A 623 -56.01 -27.39 -17.17
C LYS A 623 -56.55 -28.78 -17.52
N GLN A 624 -56.29 -29.79 -16.68
CA GLN A 624 -56.85 -31.14 -16.87
C GLN A 624 -58.36 -31.14 -16.69
N GLU A 625 -58.89 -30.45 -15.68
CA GLU A 625 -60.33 -30.30 -15.46
C GLU A 625 -61.01 -29.57 -16.62
N LYS A 626 -60.44 -28.44 -17.10
CA LYS A 626 -60.91 -27.79 -18.34
C LYS A 626 -60.91 -28.75 -19.54
N GLN A 627 -59.91 -29.62 -19.66
CA GLN A 627 -59.84 -30.60 -20.75
C GLN A 627 -60.90 -31.70 -20.64
N ARG A 628 -61.28 -32.11 -19.41
CA ARG A 628 -62.41 -33.02 -19.18
C ARG A 628 -63.73 -32.33 -19.57
N ASN A 629 -64.00 -31.17 -18.99
CA ASN A 629 -65.22 -30.39 -19.24
C ASN A 629 -65.39 -30.03 -20.73
N SER A 630 -64.30 -29.86 -21.48
CA SER A 630 -64.35 -29.69 -22.95
C SER A 630 -64.84 -30.96 -23.65
N LYS A 631 -64.30 -32.14 -23.31
CA LYS A 631 -64.75 -33.42 -23.89
C LYS A 631 -66.20 -33.74 -23.51
N ASP A 632 -66.59 -33.44 -22.28
CA ASP A 632 -67.95 -33.66 -21.80
C ASP A 632 -68.93 -32.73 -22.55
N LEU A 633 -68.54 -31.48 -22.82
CA LEU A 633 -69.27 -30.54 -23.68
C LEU A 633 -69.32 -31.01 -25.14
N ASP A 634 -68.22 -31.54 -25.68
CA ASP A 634 -68.18 -32.11 -27.04
C ASP A 634 -69.11 -33.35 -27.14
N MET A 635 -69.16 -34.20 -26.10
CA MET A 635 -70.11 -35.31 -26.01
C MET A 635 -71.57 -34.83 -25.97
N VAL A 636 -71.89 -33.84 -25.13
CA VAL A 636 -73.24 -33.24 -25.06
C VAL A 636 -73.64 -32.56 -26.38
N ILE A 637 -72.69 -31.96 -27.11
CA ILE A 637 -72.94 -31.45 -28.47
C ILE A 637 -73.26 -32.57 -29.45
N ASN A 638 -72.50 -33.68 -29.42
CA ASN A 638 -72.78 -34.85 -30.26
C ASN A 638 -74.14 -35.47 -29.93
N GLU A 639 -74.51 -35.61 -28.65
CA GLU A 639 -75.83 -36.07 -28.23
C GLU A 639 -76.94 -35.12 -28.70
N ARG A 640 -76.76 -33.81 -28.53
CA ARG A 640 -77.69 -32.78 -29.05
C ARG A 640 -77.89 -32.90 -30.55
N ASP A 641 -76.84 -33.14 -31.32
CA ASP A 641 -76.92 -33.18 -32.79
C ASP A 641 -77.47 -34.52 -33.32
N ILE A 642 -77.23 -35.62 -32.60
CA ILE A 642 -77.94 -36.89 -32.81
C ILE A 642 -79.44 -36.73 -32.53
N LEU A 643 -79.80 -36.15 -31.38
CA LEU A 643 -81.20 -35.92 -31.00
C LEU A 643 -81.90 -34.91 -31.94
N GLY A 644 -81.20 -33.85 -32.36
CA GLY A 644 -81.68 -32.91 -33.36
C GLY A 644 -81.94 -33.58 -34.71
N THR A 645 -81.03 -34.46 -35.15
CA THR A 645 -81.20 -35.27 -36.37
C THR A 645 -82.39 -36.23 -36.25
N GLN A 646 -82.59 -36.86 -35.09
CA GLN A 646 -83.75 -37.72 -34.82
C GLN A 646 -85.05 -36.91 -34.80
N LEU A 647 -85.06 -35.72 -34.21
CA LEU A 647 -86.23 -34.82 -34.15
C LEU A 647 -86.61 -34.30 -35.55
N ILE A 648 -85.63 -33.96 -36.39
CA ILE A 648 -85.86 -33.59 -37.80
C ILE A 648 -86.50 -34.76 -38.55
N LYS A 649 -85.97 -35.98 -38.42
CA LYS A 649 -86.56 -37.18 -39.04
C LYS A 649 -87.99 -37.44 -38.53
N ARG A 650 -88.23 -37.33 -37.22
CA ARG A 650 -89.56 -37.49 -36.62
C ARG A 650 -90.56 -36.42 -37.08
N ASN A 651 -90.13 -35.18 -37.27
CA ASN A 651 -90.97 -34.12 -37.83
C ASN A 651 -91.26 -34.36 -39.33
N GLN A 652 -90.32 -34.92 -40.09
CA GLN A 652 -90.55 -35.34 -41.48
C GLN A 652 -91.54 -36.52 -41.54
N GLU A 653 -91.36 -37.54 -40.69
CA GLU A 653 -92.30 -38.66 -40.52
C GLU A 653 -93.71 -38.16 -40.16
N LEU A 654 -93.84 -37.23 -39.20
CA LEU A 654 -95.11 -36.63 -38.80
C LEU A 654 -95.76 -35.83 -39.94
N ASN A 655 -94.99 -35.04 -40.70
CA ASN A 655 -95.53 -34.30 -41.85
C ASN A 655 -96.06 -35.24 -42.94
N VAL A 656 -95.34 -36.33 -43.22
CA VAL A 656 -95.79 -37.38 -44.16
C VAL A 656 -97.06 -38.07 -43.63
N LEU A 657 -97.16 -38.31 -42.33
CA LEU A 657 -98.38 -38.85 -41.70
C LEU A 657 -99.55 -37.87 -41.74
N TYR A 658 -99.34 -36.57 -41.51
CA TYR A 658 -100.40 -35.56 -41.61
C TYR A 658 -100.94 -35.43 -43.04
N GLU A 659 -100.08 -35.36 -44.06
CA GLU A 659 -100.54 -35.35 -45.45
C GLU A 659 -101.21 -36.69 -45.83
N LYS A 660 -100.73 -37.84 -45.33
CA LYS A 660 -101.41 -39.12 -45.51
C LYS A 660 -102.81 -39.15 -44.88
N ILE A 661 -102.96 -38.65 -43.65
CA ILE A 661 -104.26 -38.54 -42.96
C ILE A 661 -105.20 -37.61 -43.74
N LYS A 662 -104.71 -36.46 -44.18
CA LYS A 662 -105.46 -35.47 -44.97
C LYS A 662 -105.91 -36.02 -46.34
N LEU A 663 -105.06 -36.80 -47.02
CA LEU A 663 -105.43 -37.54 -48.23
C LEU A 663 -106.47 -38.63 -47.94
N SER A 664 -106.29 -39.41 -46.87
CA SER A 664 -107.28 -40.40 -46.44
C SER A 664 -108.63 -39.79 -46.07
N GLN A 665 -108.65 -38.64 -45.39
CA GLN A 665 -109.87 -37.88 -45.07
C GLN A 665 -110.54 -37.33 -46.34
N SER A 666 -109.78 -36.80 -47.29
CA SER A 666 -110.30 -36.35 -48.59
C SER A 666 -110.93 -37.51 -49.37
N ASN A 667 -110.29 -38.68 -49.37
CA ASN A 667 -110.81 -39.87 -50.03
C ASN A 667 -112.03 -40.45 -49.30
N LEU A 668 -112.06 -40.42 -47.96
CA LEU A 668 -113.22 -40.82 -47.16
C LEU A 668 -114.42 -39.91 -47.46
N ALA A 669 -114.23 -38.59 -47.47
CA ALA A 669 -115.30 -37.64 -47.77
C ALA A 669 -115.85 -37.80 -49.20
N LYS A 670 -114.99 -38.03 -50.19
CA LYS A 670 -115.41 -38.38 -51.57
C LYS A 670 -116.18 -39.70 -51.61
N GLY A 671 -115.72 -40.72 -50.89
CA GLY A 671 -116.40 -42.01 -50.76
C GLY A 671 -117.76 -41.90 -50.07
N GLU A 672 -117.88 -41.03 -49.07
CA GLU A 672 -119.14 -40.75 -48.36
C GLU A 672 -120.14 -40.01 -49.26
N ILE A 673 -119.68 -39.03 -50.04
CA ILE A 673 -120.51 -38.34 -51.05
C ILE A 673 -121.04 -39.36 -52.06
N PHE A 674 -120.16 -40.18 -52.64
CA PHE A 674 -120.55 -41.22 -53.60
C PHE A 674 -121.48 -42.28 -52.98
N TYR A 675 -121.26 -42.66 -51.71
CA TYR A 675 -122.14 -43.57 -50.99
C TYR A 675 -123.52 -42.95 -50.76
N ARG A 676 -123.62 -41.67 -50.39
CA ARG A 676 -124.88 -40.94 -50.26
C ARG A 676 -125.60 -40.78 -51.60
N GLU A 677 -124.87 -40.62 -52.70
CA GLU A 677 -125.43 -40.62 -54.06
C GLU A 677 -126.01 -42.01 -54.40
N LYS A 678 -125.26 -43.10 -54.16
CA LYS A 678 -125.77 -44.46 -54.37
C LYS A 678 -126.89 -44.87 -53.40
N GLN A 679 -126.93 -44.31 -52.19
CA GLN A 679 -128.07 -44.48 -51.30
C GLN A 679 -129.32 -43.80 -51.88
N LYS A 680 -129.21 -42.58 -52.41
CA LYS A 680 -130.34 -41.89 -53.08
C LYS A 680 -130.83 -42.62 -54.32
N GLU A 681 -129.93 -43.11 -55.17
CA GLU A 681 -130.30 -43.97 -56.31
C GLU A 681 -131.04 -45.24 -55.85
N LEU A 682 -130.61 -45.84 -54.74
CA LEU A 682 -131.24 -47.03 -54.17
C LEU A 682 -132.57 -46.72 -53.49
N GLU A 683 -132.75 -45.50 -52.97
CA GLU A 683 -134.02 -44.99 -52.45
C GLU A 683 -135.00 -44.70 -53.60
N SER A 684 -134.61 -44.04 -54.69
CA SER A 684 -135.48 -43.85 -55.85
C SER A 684 -135.82 -45.17 -56.55
N LEU A 685 -134.88 -46.11 -56.68
CA LEU A 685 -135.15 -47.46 -57.17
C LEU A 685 -136.10 -48.26 -56.26
N LYS A 686 -136.11 -47.99 -54.94
CA LYS A 686 -137.12 -48.55 -54.03
C LYS A 686 -138.48 -47.90 -54.22
N GLU A 687 -138.54 -46.58 -54.40
CA GLU A 687 -139.80 -45.88 -54.70
C GLU A 687 -140.41 -46.40 -56.01
N GLU A 688 -139.63 -46.45 -57.09
CA GLU A 688 -139.99 -47.08 -58.37
C GLU A 688 -140.46 -48.53 -58.17
N LEU A 689 -139.73 -49.35 -57.41
CA LEU A 689 -140.13 -50.73 -57.11
C LEU A 689 -141.45 -50.80 -56.33
N THR A 690 -141.71 -49.88 -55.40
CA THR A 690 -143.00 -49.83 -54.68
C THR A 690 -144.15 -49.35 -55.57
N VAL A 691 -143.90 -48.45 -56.53
CA VAL A 691 -144.90 -48.10 -57.56
C VAL A 691 -145.21 -49.32 -58.42
N LEU A 692 -144.18 -50.00 -58.96
CA LEU A 692 -144.33 -51.24 -59.74
C LEU A 692 -145.04 -52.36 -58.95
N ILE A 693 -144.79 -52.51 -57.64
CA ILE A 693 -145.51 -53.47 -56.78
C ILE A 693 -146.98 -53.05 -56.61
N ASN A 694 -147.27 -51.75 -56.47
CA ASN A 694 -148.64 -51.25 -56.36
C ASN A 694 -149.40 -51.33 -57.70
N GLU A 695 -148.73 -51.14 -58.84
CA GLU A 695 -149.29 -51.36 -60.18
C GLU A 695 -149.56 -52.84 -60.45
N LEU A 696 -148.60 -53.72 -60.10
CA LEU A 696 -148.77 -55.17 -60.17
C LEU A 696 -149.90 -55.64 -59.24
N LYS A 697 -150.03 -55.06 -58.05
CA LYS A 697 -151.14 -55.35 -57.15
C LYS A 697 -152.47 -54.83 -57.71
N GLY A 698 -152.53 -53.60 -58.22
CA GLY A 698 -153.75 -53.02 -58.79
C GLY A 698 -154.23 -53.79 -60.03
N THR A 699 -153.31 -54.26 -60.87
CA THR A 699 -153.63 -55.14 -62.01
C THR A 699 -154.01 -56.56 -61.56
N ASN A 700 -153.38 -57.10 -60.51
CA ASN A 700 -153.79 -58.36 -59.88
C ASN A 700 -155.21 -58.28 -59.27
N ASP A 701 -155.55 -57.18 -58.60
CA ASP A 701 -156.87 -56.95 -58.02
C ASP A 701 -157.92 -56.78 -59.13
N GLN A 702 -157.56 -56.20 -60.28
CA GLN A 702 -158.38 -56.19 -61.50
C GLN A 702 -158.57 -57.60 -62.08
N THR A 703 -157.53 -58.45 -62.16
CA THR A 703 -157.71 -59.85 -62.59
C THR A 703 -158.49 -60.69 -61.58
N SER A 704 -158.48 -60.37 -60.28
CA SER A 704 -159.35 -61.04 -59.30
C SER A 704 -160.84 -60.91 -59.65
N CYS A 705 -161.24 -59.80 -60.29
CA CYS A 705 -162.61 -59.61 -60.77
C CYS A 705 -162.93 -60.50 -61.99
N THR A 706 -161.93 -60.88 -62.80
CA THR A 706 -162.16 -61.74 -63.98
C THR A 706 -162.63 -63.15 -63.60
N ASP A 707 -162.31 -63.61 -62.40
CA ASP A 707 -162.72 -64.91 -61.89
C ASP A 707 -164.19 -64.91 -61.47
N ASP A 708 -164.71 -63.81 -60.92
CA ASP A 708 -166.14 -63.65 -60.59
C ASP A 708 -166.97 -63.28 -61.82
N LEU A 709 -166.44 -62.47 -62.73
CA LEU A 709 -167.02 -62.28 -64.07
C LEU A 709 -167.06 -63.62 -64.84
N SER A 710 -166.07 -64.51 -64.67
CA SER A 710 -166.11 -65.86 -65.26
C SER A 710 -167.16 -66.75 -64.60
N LYS A 711 -167.39 -66.63 -63.28
CA LYS A 711 -168.51 -67.32 -62.61
C LYS A 711 -169.87 -66.77 -63.07
N GLU A 712 -169.99 -65.46 -63.26
CA GLU A 712 -171.19 -64.81 -63.76
C GLU A 712 -171.46 -65.14 -65.23
N ILE A 713 -170.43 -65.16 -66.10
CA ILE A 713 -170.52 -65.70 -67.47
C ILE A 713 -170.94 -67.17 -67.44
N ASN A 714 -170.35 -68.03 -66.61
CA ASN A 714 -170.77 -69.44 -66.50
C ASN A 714 -172.20 -69.61 -65.95
N LYS A 715 -172.68 -68.69 -65.11
CA LYS A 715 -174.06 -68.66 -64.63
C LYS A 715 -175.01 -68.19 -65.73
N LEU A 716 -174.69 -67.09 -66.40
CA LEU A 716 -175.42 -66.60 -67.56
C LEU A 716 -175.42 -67.63 -68.69
N ASP A 717 -174.34 -68.36 -68.93
CA ASP A 717 -174.30 -69.46 -69.90
C ASP A 717 -175.13 -70.67 -69.44
N LYS A 718 -175.27 -70.94 -68.14
CA LYS A 718 -176.23 -71.93 -67.62
C LYS A 718 -177.68 -71.47 -67.75
N ASP A 719 -177.96 -70.21 -67.46
CA ASP A 719 -179.30 -69.62 -67.58
C ASP A 719 -179.68 -69.49 -69.07
N ILE A 720 -178.73 -69.13 -69.93
CA ILE A 720 -178.82 -69.17 -71.40
C ILE A 720 -178.89 -70.61 -71.90
N LEU A 721 -178.25 -71.60 -71.27
CA LEU A 721 -178.39 -73.00 -71.66
C LEU A 721 -179.77 -73.53 -71.28
N GLN A 722 -180.29 -73.23 -70.08
CA GLN A 722 -181.68 -73.55 -69.71
C GLN A 722 -182.67 -72.83 -70.62
N ALA A 723 -182.46 -71.55 -70.91
CA ALA A 723 -183.26 -70.80 -71.87
C ALA A 723 -183.14 -71.39 -73.28
N LYS A 724 -181.95 -71.80 -73.74
CA LYS A 724 -181.75 -72.50 -75.02
C LYS A 724 -182.35 -73.89 -75.03
N THR A 725 -182.40 -74.64 -73.93
CA THR A 725 -183.08 -75.95 -73.85
C THR A 725 -184.60 -75.76 -73.83
N ARG A 726 -185.10 -74.72 -73.16
CA ARG A 726 -186.52 -74.37 -73.14
C ARG A 726 -187.00 -73.81 -74.48
N VAL A 727 -186.22 -72.91 -75.08
CA VAL A 727 -186.43 -72.39 -76.44
C VAL A 727 -186.22 -73.50 -77.46
N LYS A 728 -185.28 -74.44 -77.27
CA LYS A 728 -185.14 -75.59 -78.18
C LYS A 728 -186.30 -76.56 -78.04
N ALA A 729 -186.82 -76.84 -76.85
CA ALA A 729 -188.09 -77.59 -76.73
C ALA A 729 -189.21 -76.86 -77.47
N LEU A 730 -189.34 -75.55 -77.28
CA LEU A 730 -190.33 -74.69 -77.94
C LEU A 730 -190.04 -74.41 -79.44
N ALA A 731 -188.87 -74.77 -79.99
CA ALA A 731 -188.44 -74.53 -81.38
C ALA A 731 -188.20 -75.83 -82.16
N ASP A 732 -188.02 -76.95 -81.48
CA ASP A 732 -188.39 -78.26 -82.00
C ASP A 732 -189.94 -78.36 -82.08
N GLU A 733 -190.69 -77.51 -81.35
CA GLU A 733 -192.13 -77.19 -81.55
C GLU A 733 -192.42 -76.01 -82.53
N LEU A 734 -191.41 -75.24 -82.98
CA LEU A 734 -191.56 -74.08 -83.90
C LEU A 734 -190.45 -74.04 -84.97
N GLU A 735 -190.82 -74.52 -86.16
CA GLU A 735 -189.94 -74.80 -87.31
C GLU A 735 -189.20 -73.56 -87.92
N ASN A 736 -187.86 -73.63 -88.12
CA ASN A 736 -186.97 -72.80 -89.01
C ASN A 736 -186.51 -71.34 -88.54
N PRO A 737 -185.54 -70.58 -89.17
CA PRO A 737 -184.06 -70.81 -89.39
C PRO A 737 -183.00 -69.57 -89.36
N LEU A 738 -181.69 -69.78 -88.96
CA LEU A 738 -180.29 -69.23 -89.36
C LEU A 738 -179.65 -67.72 -89.31
N ASN A 739 -178.31 -67.57 -88.90
CA ASN A 739 -177.08 -66.67 -89.30
C ASN A 739 -176.84 -65.08 -89.05
N ILE A 740 -175.70 -64.28 -89.20
CA ILE A 740 -174.14 -64.23 -89.02
C ILE A 740 -173.44 -62.75 -89.16
N HIS A 741 -172.07 -62.46 -89.05
CA HIS A 741 -171.35 -61.11 -88.73
C HIS A 741 -169.82 -60.77 -89.20
N ARG A 742 -169.17 -59.52 -89.09
CA ARG A 742 -167.72 -59.12 -89.54
C ARG A 742 -166.75 -57.96 -88.91
N TRP A 743 -165.90 -57.10 -89.62
CA TRP A 743 -164.47 -56.55 -89.24
C TRP A 743 -163.96 -54.99 -89.31
N ARG A 744 -162.67 -54.58 -89.72
CA ARG A 744 -161.71 -53.46 -89.16
C ARG A 744 -160.54 -52.77 -90.07
N LYS A 745 -159.90 -51.54 -89.79
CA LYS A 745 -158.57 -50.93 -90.37
C LYS A 745 -157.68 -49.80 -89.61
N LEU A 746 -156.80 -48.93 -90.26
CA LEU A 746 -155.57 -48.04 -89.85
C LEU A 746 -155.20 -46.83 -90.86
N GLU A 747 -154.17 -45.88 -90.95
CA GLU A 747 -152.80 -45.39 -90.40
C GLU A 747 -152.31 -43.91 -90.88
N ALA A 748 -151.11 -43.25 -90.54
CA ALA A 748 -150.54 -41.88 -91.03
C ALA A 748 -149.02 -41.37 -90.69
N THR A 749 -148.43 -40.21 -91.21
CA THR A 749 -146.99 -39.62 -91.01
C THR A 749 -146.60 -38.07 -91.36
N ASP A 750 -145.32 -37.52 -91.21
CA ASP A 750 -144.83 -36.02 -91.30
C ASP A 750 -143.30 -35.61 -91.76
N GLN A 751 -142.72 -34.33 -91.66
CA GLN A 751 -141.49 -33.70 -92.38
C GLN A 751 -140.41 -32.68 -91.72
N GLU A 752 -140.56 -31.93 -90.61
CA GLU A 752 -139.86 -30.60 -90.31
C GLU A 752 -138.29 -30.41 -90.10
N LEU A 753 -137.39 -31.38 -90.25
CA LEU A 753 -136.12 -31.37 -89.47
C LEU A 753 -134.90 -30.50 -89.93
N PHE A 754 -134.76 -30.11 -91.20
CA PHE A 754 -133.44 -29.78 -91.80
C PHE A 754 -132.82 -28.42 -91.40
N GLU A 755 -133.59 -27.34 -91.31
CA GLU A 755 -133.05 -25.96 -91.15
C GLU A 755 -132.30 -25.74 -89.83
N LYS A 756 -132.70 -26.44 -88.78
CA LYS A 756 -132.14 -26.31 -87.42
C LYS A 756 -130.66 -26.71 -87.37
N ILE A 757 -130.20 -27.58 -88.29
CA ILE A 757 -128.82 -28.12 -88.32
C ILE A 757 -127.81 -27.06 -88.80
N LEU A 758 -128.14 -26.27 -89.82
CA LEU A 758 -127.25 -25.24 -90.39
C LEU A 758 -126.89 -24.12 -89.39
N LYS A 759 -127.80 -23.83 -88.45
CA LYS A 759 -127.61 -22.79 -87.42
C LYS A 759 -126.67 -23.22 -86.28
N ILE A 760 -126.49 -24.52 -86.06
CA ILE A 760 -125.57 -25.07 -85.06
C ILE A 760 -124.12 -24.89 -85.53
N GLN A 761 -123.82 -25.22 -86.79
CA GLN A 761 -122.46 -25.19 -87.33
C GLN A 761 -121.84 -23.78 -87.40
N THR A 762 -122.65 -22.74 -87.56
CA THR A 762 -122.19 -21.35 -87.59
C THR A 762 -121.86 -20.81 -86.19
N LEU A 763 -122.56 -21.26 -85.15
CA LEU A 763 -122.26 -20.91 -83.76
C LEU A 763 -120.97 -21.59 -83.27
N GLN A 764 -120.74 -22.85 -83.63
CA GLN A 764 -119.55 -23.60 -83.24
C GLN A 764 -118.24 -22.93 -83.69
N ARG A 765 -118.16 -22.41 -84.93
CA ARG A 765 -116.96 -21.72 -85.43
C ARG A 765 -116.65 -20.42 -84.68
N ARG A 766 -117.68 -19.70 -84.22
CA ARG A 766 -117.52 -18.47 -83.43
C ARG A 766 -117.06 -18.76 -81.98
N LEU A 767 -117.44 -19.92 -81.44
CA LEU A 767 -116.99 -20.36 -80.10
C LEU A 767 -115.47 -20.62 -80.08
N ILE A 768 -114.96 -21.37 -81.08
CA ILE A 768 -113.54 -21.78 -81.17
C ILE A 768 -112.61 -20.55 -81.17
N ALA A 769 -112.89 -19.56 -82.03
CA ALA A 769 -112.08 -18.34 -82.11
C ALA A 769 -112.04 -17.55 -80.79
N LYS A 770 -113.11 -17.59 -79.98
CA LYS A 770 -113.11 -16.94 -78.65
C LYS A 770 -112.39 -17.76 -77.57
N THR A 771 -112.35 -19.09 -77.68
CA THR A 771 -111.51 -19.91 -76.78
C THR A 771 -110.01 -19.72 -77.04
N GLU A 772 -109.60 -19.38 -78.27
CA GLU A 772 -108.20 -19.07 -78.57
C GLU A 772 -107.77 -17.72 -77.99
N GLU A 773 -108.58 -16.66 -78.15
CA GLU A 773 -108.29 -15.33 -77.56
C GLU A 773 -108.20 -15.35 -76.02
N VAL A 774 -108.98 -16.20 -75.35
CA VAL A 774 -108.87 -16.43 -73.89
C VAL A 774 -107.54 -17.11 -73.55
N LYS A 775 -107.13 -18.12 -74.33
CA LYS A 775 -105.89 -18.87 -74.11
C LYS A 775 -104.63 -18.04 -74.32
N GLU A 776 -104.65 -17.08 -75.25
CA GLU A 776 -103.58 -16.08 -75.40
C GLU A 776 -103.50 -15.15 -74.17
N LYS A 777 -104.65 -14.69 -73.65
CA LYS A 777 -104.71 -13.84 -72.46
C LYS A 777 -104.25 -14.56 -71.19
N ASP A 778 -104.58 -15.84 -71.02
CA ASP A 778 -104.06 -16.68 -69.93
C ASP A 778 -102.53 -16.84 -69.97
N ASN A 779 -101.95 -16.93 -71.17
CA ASN A 779 -100.50 -16.99 -71.33
C ASN A 779 -99.85 -15.63 -70.98
N LEU A 780 -100.44 -14.53 -71.45
CA LEU A 780 -99.97 -13.18 -71.12
C LEU A 780 -100.03 -12.90 -69.61
N ILE A 781 -101.05 -13.40 -68.90
CA ILE A 781 -101.16 -13.31 -67.44
C ILE A 781 -100.01 -14.06 -66.77
N LYS A 782 -99.73 -15.32 -67.16
CA LYS A 782 -98.63 -16.13 -66.59
C LYS A 782 -97.26 -15.47 -66.76
N GLU A 783 -97.01 -14.81 -67.88
CA GLU A 783 -95.77 -14.04 -68.08
C GLU A 783 -95.69 -12.84 -67.12
N LYS A 784 -96.79 -12.11 -66.90
CA LYS A 784 -96.82 -10.99 -65.95
C LYS A 784 -96.70 -11.45 -64.49
N GLU A 785 -97.32 -12.57 -64.12
CA GLU A 785 -97.17 -13.18 -62.78
C GLU A 785 -95.73 -13.62 -62.51
N LYS A 786 -95.06 -14.22 -63.51
CA LYS A 786 -93.65 -14.60 -63.43
C LYS A 786 -92.75 -13.38 -63.26
N LEU A 787 -92.96 -12.33 -64.06
CA LEU A 787 -92.23 -11.06 -63.94
C LEU A 787 -92.45 -10.38 -62.58
N PHE A 788 -93.68 -10.47 -62.04
CA PHE A 788 -94.03 -9.95 -60.71
C PHE A 788 -93.35 -10.72 -59.58
N MET A 789 -93.23 -12.05 -59.69
CA MET A 789 -92.47 -12.88 -58.75
C MET A 789 -90.96 -12.58 -58.79
N GLU A 790 -90.40 -12.35 -59.98
CA GLU A 790 -88.99 -11.94 -60.14
C GLU A 790 -88.74 -10.54 -59.55
N LEU A 791 -89.60 -9.55 -59.83
CA LEU A 791 -89.56 -8.23 -59.19
C LEU A 791 -89.72 -8.28 -57.67
N LYS A 792 -90.62 -9.12 -57.15
CA LYS A 792 -90.83 -9.33 -55.71
C LYS A 792 -89.59 -9.94 -55.03
N ASN A 793 -88.91 -10.87 -55.69
CA ASN A 793 -87.64 -11.43 -55.23
C ASN A 793 -86.47 -10.42 -55.27
N ILE A 794 -86.50 -9.46 -56.18
CA ILE A 794 -85.53 -8.34 -56.23
C ILE A 794 -85.81 -7.34 -55.10
N LEU A 795 -87.07 -6.94 -54.88
CA LEU A 795 -87.44 -6.06 -53.75
C LEU A 795 -87.09 -6.70 -52.40
N ALA A 796 -87.39 -7.99 -52.22
CA ALA A 796 -87.07 -8.73 -50.98
C ALA A 796 -85.55 -8.89 -50.72
N ARG A 797 -84.69 -8.53 -51.69
CA ARG A 797 -83.23 -8.48 -51.56
C ARG A 797 -82.67 -7.08 -51.32
N GLN A 798 -83.48 -6.03 -51.35
CA GLN A 798 -83.05 -4.69 -50.96
C GLN A 798 -83.24 -4.49 -49.44
N PRO A 799 -82.17 -4.22 -48.66
CA PRO A 799 -82.31 -3.96 -47.22
C PRO A 799 -83.03 -2.62 -46.98
N GLY A 800 -83.95 -2.59 -46.02
CA GLY A 800 -84.79 -1.43 -45.73
C GLY A 800 -84.03 -0.17 -45.27
N ALA A 801 -84.75 0.95 -45.17
CA ALA A 801 -84.19 2.24 -44.79
C ALA A 801 -83.53 2.25 -43.39
N GLU A 802 -84.08 1.49 -42.44
CA GLU A 802 -83.49 1.32 -41.10
C GLU A 802 -82.13 0.62 -41.15
N ILE A 803 -81.98 -0.40 -41.99
CA ILE A 803 -80.70 -1.11 -42.20
C ILE A 803 -79.68 -0.18 -42.87
N HIS A 804 -80.12 0.72 -43.75
CA HIS A 804 -79.26 1.76 -44.31
C HIS A 804 -78.79 2.78 -43.26
N GLN A 805 -79.66 3.19 -42.32
CA GLN A 805 -79.27 4.04 -41.19
C GLN A 805 -78.32 3.33 -40.21
N GLN A 806 -78.58 2.07 -39.89
CA GLN A 806 -77.66 1.26 -39.08
C GLN A 806 -76.30 1.07 -39.78
N LEU A 807 -76.28 0.81 -41.10
CA LEU A 807 -75.04 0.75 -41.88
C LEU A 807 -74.31 2.11 -41.94
N ALA A 808 -75.02 3.24 -41.88
CA ALA A 808 -74.38 4.56 -41.76
C ALA A 808 -73.73 4.72 -40.37
N GLN A 809 -74.46 4.44 -39.28
CA GLN A 809 -73.93 4.51 -37.91
C GLN A 809 -72.76 3.53 -37.69
N TYR A 810 -72.82 2.31 -38.25
CA TYR A 810 -71.71 1.36 -38.19
C TYR A 810 -70.53 1.78 -39.06
N LYS A 811 -70.74 2.40 -40.24
CA LYS A 811 -69.64 2.98 -41.04
C LYS A 811 -68.97 4.15 -40.31
N GLU A 812 -69.74 4.99 -39.63
CA GLU A 812 -69.23 6.11 -38.85
C GLU A 812 -68.44 5.61 -37.62
N SER A 813 -69.02 4.70 -36.85
CA SER A 813 -68.33 4.01 -35.74
C SER A 813 -67.05 3.30 -36.20
N LEU A 814 -67.07 2.63 -37.35
CA LEU A 814 -65.91 1.96 -37.92
C LEU A 814 -64.85 2.95 -38.42
N LYS A 815 -65.26 4.12 -38.92
CA LYS A 815 -64.36 5.24 -39.28
C LYS A 815 -63.72 5.86 -38.04
N GLU A 816 -64.45 6.01 -36.93
CA GLU A 816 -63.88 6.44 -35.65
C GLU A 816 -62.94 5.40 -35.03
N LYS A 817 -63.30 4.11 -35.08
CA LYS A 817 -62.41 3.03 -34.63
C LYS A 817 -61.19 2.88 -35.53
N GLN A 818 -61.29 3.08 -36.85
CA GLN A 818 -60.12 3.20 -37.74
C GLN A 818 -59.30 4.46 -37.47
N GLY A 819 -59.92 5.59 -37.11
CA GLY A 819 -59.22 6.80 -36.68
C GLY A 819 -58.45 6.58 -35.38
N SER A 820 -59.07 5.89 -34.42
CA SER A 820 -58.48 5.47 -33.15
C SER A 820 -57.34 4.47 -33.36
N MET A 821 -57.54 3.47 -34.22
CA MET A 821 -56.51 2.50 -34.61
C MET A 821 -55.35 3.18 -35.36
N LYS A 822 -55.61 4.18 -36.21
CA LYS A 822 -54.54 4.96 -36.86
C LYS A 822 -53.75 5.80 -35.85
N LYS A 823 -54.40 6.41 -34.85
CA LYS A 823 -53.71 7.09 -33.75
C LYS A 823 -52.88 6.10 -32.91
N MET A 824 -53.45 4.95 -32.58
CA MET A 824 -52.77 3.90 -31.80
C MET A 824 -51.60 3.26 -32.58
N ASN A 825 -51.74 3.07 -33.89
CA ASN A 825 -50.65 2.61 -34.77
C ASN A 825 -49.58 3.69 -34.97
N ALA A 826 -49.94 4.98 -34.98
CA ALA A 826 -48.97 6.07 -34.99
C ALA A 826 -48.21 6.16 -33.66
N GLN A 827 -48.88 5.98 -32.52
CA GLN A 827 -48.25 5.89 -31.19
C GLN A 827 -47.36 4.64 -31.07
N LEU A 828 -47.83 3.49 -31.56
CA LEU A 828 -47.06 2.24 -31.60
C LEU A 828 -45.83 2.39 -32.50
N LYS A 829 -45.97 3.02 -33.67
CA LYS A 829 -44.83 3.32 -34.54
C LYS A 829 -43.87 4.31 -33.88
N GLN A 830 -44.36 5.39 -33.27
CA GLN A 830 -43.52 6.34 -32.52
C GLN A 830 -42.79 5.64 -31.35
N ALA A 831 -43.41 4.66 -30.69
CA ALA A 831 -42.77 3.85 -29.66
C ALA A 831 -41.71 2.89 -30.24
N ILE A 832 -41.96 2.29 -31.40
CA ILE A 832 -40.97 1.47 -32.14
C ILE A 832 -39.78 2.35 -32.57
N ASP A 833 -40.04 3.48 -33.21
CA ASP A 833 -39.02 4.45 -33.66
C ASP A 833 -38.20 4.96 -32.44
N SER A 834 -38.84 5.19 -31.29
CA SER A 834 -38.16 5.55 -30.02
C SER A 834 -37.33 4.40 -29.45
N VAL A 835 -37.82 3.17 -29.52
CA VAL A 835 -37.08 1.96 -29.10
C VAL A 835 -35.88 1.71 -30.02
N ASP A 836 -36.00 1.97 -31.31
CA ASP A 836 -34.90 1.80 -32.27
C ASP A 836 -33.87 2.94 -32.18
N LEU A 837 -34.28 4.16 -31.84
CA LEU A 837 -33.37 5.23 -31.39
C LEU A 837 -32.62 4.83 -30.10
N LEU A 838 -33.31 4.28 -29.10
CA LEU A 838 -32.69 3.81 -27.85
C LEU A 838 -31.77 2.60 -28.06
N LYS A 839 -32.06 1.72 -29.03
CA LYS A 839 -31.14 0.66 -29.49
C LYS A 839 -29.92 1.23 -30.21
N PHE A 840 -30.11 2.22 -31.09
CA PHE A 840 -29.01 2.89 -31.80
C PHE A 840 -28.09 3.60 -30.81
N GLU A 841 -28.64 4.32 -29.83
CA GLU A 841 -27.84 4.96 -28.77
C GLU A 841 -27.20 3.92 -27.84
N ASN A 842 -27.87 2.82 -27.49
CA ASN A 842 -27.24 1.69 -26.80
C ASN A 842 -26.06 1.12 -27.60
N ASN A 843 -26.19 0.98 -28.92
CA ASN A 843 -25.12 0.46 -29.77
C ASN A 843 -23.99 1.49 -29.95
N ARG A 844 -24.30 2.79 -29.99
CA ARG A 844 -23.30 3.87 -29.96
C ARG A 844 -22.52 3.84 -28.65
N LEU A 845 -23.21 3.81 -27.51
CA LEU A 845 -22.63 3.72 -26.18
C LEU A 845 -21.85 2.42 -25.96
N ARG A 846 -22.34 1.27 -26.46
CA ARG A 846 -21.57 0.00 -26.47
C ARG A 846 -20.32 0.12 -27.31
N GLY A 847 -20.38 0.76 -28.48
CA GLY A 847 -19.22 1.04 -29.33
C GLY A 847 -18.23 2.01 -28.70
N GLU A 848 -18.70 3.04 -28.00
CA GLU A 848 -17.89 3.98 -27.21
C GLU A 848 -17.24 3.27 -26.01
N ILE A 849 -17.98 2.44 -25.27
CA ILE A 849 -17.44 1.58 -24.20
C ILE A 849 -16.41 0.59 -24.77
N GLN A 850 -16.64 0.01 -25.95
CA GLN A 850 -15.71 -0.93 -26.58
C GLN A 850 -14.44 -0.22 -27.07
N LYS A 851 -14.55 1.01 -27.61
CA LYS A 851 -13.42 1.89 -27.92
C LYS A 851 -12.67 2.31 -26.65
N MET A 852 -13.36 2.71 -25.59
CA MET A 852 -12.76 3.03 -24.29
C MET A 852 -12.07 1.82 -23.67
N LYS A 853 -12.61 0.61 -23.84
CA LYS A 853 -12.00 -0.65 -23.37
C LYS A 853 -10.79 -1.04 -24.22
N GLN A 854 -10.82 -0.80 -25.53
CA GLN A 854 -9.64 -0.90 -26.41
C GLN A 854 -8.57 0.11 -26.02
N GLN A 855 -8.92 1.39 -25.84
CA GLN A 855 -8.03 2.45 -25.39
C GLN A 855 -7.48 2.18 -23.99
N TYR A 856 -8.26 1.58 -23.08
CA TYR A 856 -7.78 1.14 -21.77
C TYR A 856 -6.79 -0.02 -21.89
N PHE A 857 -7.07 -1.05 -22.69
CA PHE A 857 -6.11 -2.13 -22.95
C PHE A 857 -4.94 -1.72 -23.84
N GLN A 858 -5.01 -0.59 -24.53
CA GLN A 858 -3.92 0.02 -25.28
C GLN A 858 -3.06 0.85 -24.33
N LYS A 859 -3.63 1.80 -23.58
CA LYS A 859 -2.94 2.52 -22.49
C LYS A 859 -2.33 1.59 -21.46
N ARG A 860 -2.97 0.46 -21.14
CA ARG A 860 -2.41 -0.53 -20.21
C ARG A 860 -1.26 -1.31 -20.84
N ARG A 861 -1.30 -1.63 -22.14
CA ARG A 861 -0.11 -2.17 -22.85
C ARG A 861 1.00 -1.13 -23.00
N GLU A 862 0.66 0.14 -23.20
CA GLU A 862 1.60 1.27 -23.19
C GLU A 862 2.21 1.48 -21.80
N GLN A 863 1.44 1.27 -20.73
CA GLN A 863 1.92 1.27 -19.34
C GLN A 863 2.75 0.02 -19.00
N ASP A 864 2.39 -1.16 -19.50
CA ASP A 864 3.18 -2.39 -19.33
C ASP A 864 4.48 -2.34 -20.17
N LEU A 865 4.49 -1.59 -21.28
CA LEU A 865 5.68 -1.26 -22.07
C LEU A 865 6.50 -0.16 -21.40
N SER A 866 5.88 0.91 -20.88
CA SER A 866 6.61 1.96 -20.14
C SER A 866 7.14 1.45 -18.81
N ALA A 867 6.49 0.49 -18.14
CA ALA A 867 7.04 -0.18 -16.96
C ALA A 867 8.24 -1.09 -17.29
N LYS A 868 8.36 -1.55 -18.54
CA LYS A 868 9.55 -2.24 -19.06
C LYS A 868 10.63 -1.29 -19.58
N SER A 869 10.28 -0.04 -19.91
CA SER A 869 11.22 1.01 -20.33
C SER A 869 11.77 1.82 -19.14
N ASN A 870 10.92 2.15 -18.17
CA ASN A 870 11.23 3.02 -17.03
C ASN A 870 11.90 2.27 -15.86
N ASN A 871 12.44 1.08 -16.12
CA ASN A 871 13.32 0.36 -15.19
C ASN A 871 14.80 0.43 -15.64
N TYR A 872 15.10 1.34 -16.58
CA TYR A 872 16.44 1.60 -17.11
C TYR A 872 16.99 3.01 -16.85
N ASP A 873 16.13 3.99 -16.54
CA ASP A 873 16.52 5.37 -16.20
C ASP A 873 16.04 5.76 -14.80
N GLN A 874 16.93 6.39 -14.03
CA GLN A 874 16.70 6.80 -12.64
C GLN A 874 16.49 8.32 -12.51
N GLN A 875 16.07 8.74 -11.31
CA GLN A 875 16.13 10.11 -10.74
C GLN A 875 15.01 11.09 -11.12
N TYR A 876 14.80 12.05 -10.20
CA TYR A 876 13.96 13.27 -10.30
C TYR A 876 12.42 13.08 -10.36
N GLN A 877 11.57 13.90 -9.70
CA GLN A 877 11.70 14.67 -8.45
C GLN A 877 10.29 15.15 -7.98
N TYR A 878 10.16 15.51 -6.70
CA TYR A 878 9.14 16.42 -6.11
C TYR A 878 7.61 16.19 -6.22
N ASN A 879 7.00 16.06 -5.03
CA ASN A 879 5.80 16.75 -4.51
C ASN A 879 4.36 16.58 -5.09
N ASN A 880 3.54 15.96 -4.23
CA ASN A 880 2.18 16.34 -3.72
C ASN A 880 1.88 17.89 -3.69
N PRO A 881 0.63 18.38 -3.45
CA PRO A 881 -0.62 17.68 -3.08
C PRO A 881 -1.94 18.22 -3.72
N ALA A 882 -3.08 17.87 -3.11
CA ALA A 882 -4.50 18.25 -3.36
C ALA A 882 -5.21 17.47 -4.49
N GLY A 883 -6.45 16.97 -4.34
CA GLY A 883 -7.45 17.08 -3.27
C GLY A 883 -8.74 17.74 -3.80
N GLY A 884 -9.95 17.16 -3.71
CA GLY A 884 -10.40 15.85 -3.20
C GLY A 884 -11.93 15.73 -3.39
N ILE A 885 -12.61 14.85 -2.63
CA ILE A 885 -14.09 14.83 -2.40
C ILE A 885 -14.97 14.39 -3.62
N ILE A 886 -15.99 13.51 -3.56
CA ILE A 886 -16.49 12.52 -2.55
C ILE A 886 -17.46 11.54 -3.28
N TYR A 887 -17.44 10.22 -2.97
CA TYR A 887 -18.55 9.22 -3.04
C TYR A 887 -19.22 8.92 -4.43
N ASP A 888 -19.83 7.75 -4.71
CA ASP A 888 -19.92 6.46 -4.00
C ASP A 888 -20.15 5.24 -4.93
N GLN A 889 -20.09 4.04 -4.32
CA GLN A 889 -20.80 2.75 -4.57
C GLN A 889 -21.91 2.67 -5.67
N TYR A 890 -22.20 1.54 -6.36
CA TYR A 890 -21.68 0.16 -6.32
C TYR A 890 -22.01 -0.64 -7.63
N ASN A 891 -21.57 -1.91 -7.69
CA ASN A 891 -21.93 -2.92 -8.71
C ASN A 891 -23.42 -3.37 -8.60
N PRO A 892 -24.06 -3.87 -9.68
CA PRO A 892 -24.27 -5.32 -9.75
C PRO A 892 -24.20 -5.95 -11.17
N GLU A 893 -24.28 -7.29 -11.20
CA GLU A 893 -24.12 -8.14 -12.39
C GLU A 893 -25.45 -8.69 -12.98
N HIS A 894 -25.30 -9.51 -14.03
CA HIS A 894 -26.13 -10.69 -14.39
C HIS A 894 -27.48 -10.54 -15.14
N ASN A 895 -27.44 -11.02 -16.41
CA ASN A 895 -28.49 -11.73 -17.18
C ASN A 895 -29.82 -11.02 -17.53
N PRO A 896 -30.62 -11.53 -18.50
CA PRO A 896 -30.50 -12.77 -19.31
C PRO A 896 -30.19 -12.45 -20.82
N ASP A 897 -30.55 -13.19 -21.90
CA ASP A 897 -31.51 -14.30 -22.10
C ASP A 897 -31.31 -15.10 -23.43
N LEU A 898 -32.20 -16.09 -23.65
CA LEU A 898 -32.62 -16.81 -24.89
C LEU A 898 -32.25 -16.15 -26.24
N ILE A 899 -31.85 -16.84 -27.33
CA ILE A 899 -31.78 -18.27 -27.69
C ILE A 899 -33.11 -19.04 -27.55
N GLN A 900 -33.95 -19.06 -28.60
CA GLN A 900 -34.18 -20.24 -29.46
C GLN A 900 -35.26 -19.99 -30.53
N ASN A 901 -34.99 -20.39 -31.78
CA ASN A 901 -35.78 -21.38 -32.52
C ASN A 901 -35.33 -21.51 -33.98
N GLN A 902 -35.01 -22.74 -34.38
CA GLN A 902 -35.19 -23.25 -35.74
C GLN A 902 -36.05 -24.52 -35.64
N GLU A 903 -36.99 -24.63 -36.58
CA GLU A 903 -37.56 -25.79 -37.28
C GLU A 903 -37.05 -27.24 -37.00
N PRO A 904 -37.79 -28.30 -37.43
CA PRO A 904 -39.16 -28.38 -37.98
C PRO A 904 -40.02 -29.55 -37.43
N ALA A 905 -41.17 -29.77 -38.08
CA ALA A 905 -42.04 -30.96 -38.06
C ALA A 905 -41.37 -32.18 -38.81
N PRO A 906 -42.00 -33.37 -39.01
CA PRO A 906 -43.41 -33.71 -38.74
C PRO A 906 -43.73 -35.11 -38.15
N MET A 907 -44.94 -35.23 -37.62
CA MET A 907 -45.98 -36.10 -38.20
C MET A 907 -47.29 -35.30 -38.30
#